data_AF-A0A1I5F690-F1
#
_entry.id   AF-A0A1I5F690-F1
#
_cell.length_a   1.000
_cell.length_b   1.000
_cell.length_c   1.000
_cell.angle_alpha   90.00
_cell.angle_beta   90.00
_cell.angle_gamma   90.00
#
_symmetry.space_group_name_H-M   'P 1'
#
loop_
_entity.id
_entity.type
_entity.pdbx_description
1 polymer ?
#
loop_
_entity_poly.entity_id
_entity_poly.type
_entity_poly.pdbx_seq_one_letter_code
_entity_poly.pdbx_strand_id
1 'polypeptide(L)'
;MANVSFFTEEGSITSNQSATEAFGPLPDSGNSENYNLENRFVISADAPAYAITKGLLIAIANSENVNLLNLILLPINSVTAGMPIKFFIYRGIRKTSLINSNNTIPVADGTWAPDNILKIIKDLQDKKNIEDSTPGVVATSDSLGYQFSNLPDTTYLEKLYYNNGEGFQPLIVNSGCQIGKFNGGTNLAGITVAMEFIGKAPKLSIANKGTHVFSIQKVDLNNPSLNPKEQMELAFKNRFEKEEILSCIDLAAFYGACINQKIRISGLSDTTPLQRFYGKDIVYVDIRDDYGFSFNHFFKFQDEVQYTVLPSGGSGTPTNFTVTDYYQTWPILRVKGMQYNTAKDYLWLKLPLYKLKLDSPFYLCSFTGYFYSVYEKSTQNYGLIANDTEKTTINFDDTEPIRFWNWRHNDNSLGANYIFIKVSYPPEPSAQEVSRELRDLFRVNIESFFSDTVLTDGEFGVKNYDSINAPITRDSSTGQVYTSVIGIVYDKEHVTLYTYRENIIYSESEVDEYFSYPIFKTGLYTKEYAIEDYDLAGVTNPNIGFLSLWRNRQIIDNQTIRKLTVNNGDDVATEVLTLNLDGDFLESDDVVNGLEVITLTRSEFAYLQNVQAGDFPGHPNFIRSGETSIKTEDTYSLTEIKLTLGVPAVLEDVPSGALYVGIEDSPVSIVHNGNPIKFTAIDFL
;
A
#
# COMPACT_ATOMS: atom_id res chain seq x y z
N MET A 1 0.43 -21.00 2.62
CA MET A 1 -0.36 -20.38 1.54
C MET A 1 -1.58 -19.70 2.14
N ALA A 2 -1.96 -18.54 1.63
CA ALA A 2 -3.19 -17.87 2.06
C ALA A 2 -4.41 -18.74 1.70
N ASN A 3 -5.29 -18.98 2.66
CA ASN A 3 -6.58 -19.63 2.42
C ASN A 3 -7.60 -18.54 2.10
N VAL A 4 -8.13 -18.57 0.88
CA VAL A 4 -9.17 -17.65 0.41
C VAL A 4 -10.50 -18.40 0.35
N SER A 5 -11.59 -17.75 0.75
CA SER A 5 -12.95 -18.27 0.67
C SER A 5 -13.83 -17.31 -0.13
N PHE A 6 -14.85 -17.85 -0.76
CA PHE A 6 -15.91 -17.06 -1.36
C PHE A 6 -16.71 -16.37 -0.25
N PHE A 7 -17.12 -15.13 -0.49
CA PHE A 7 -17.71 -14.27 0.54
C PHE A 7 -19.13 -14.66 0.97
N THR A 8 -19.78 -15.56 0.22
CA THR A 8 -21.15 -16.06 0.49
C THR A 8 -21.31 -17.48 -0.08
N GLU A 9 -22.50 -18.08 0.06
CA GLU A 9 -22.81 -19.34 -0.63
C GLU A 9 -22.98 -19.11 -2.14
N GLU A 10 -22.42 -20.01 -2.95
CA GLU A 10 -22.42 -19.92 -4.42
C GLU A 10 -23.82 -19.67 -5.04
N GLY A 11 -24.87 -20.30 -4.49
CA GLY A 11 -26.25 -20.12 -4.96
C GLY A 11 -26.97 -18.86 -4.46
N SER A 12 -26.34 -18.08 -3.57
CA SER A 12 -27.00 -16.94 -2.91
C SER A 12 -27.02 -15.68 -3.79
N ILE A 13 -26.14 -15.56 -4.78
CA ILE A 13 -26.19 -14.46 -5.76
C ILE A 13 -27.29 -14.77 -6.77
N THR A 14 -28.41 -14.06 -6.71
CA THR A 14 -29.63 -14.44 -7.45
C THR A 14 -29.72 -13.84 -8.85
N SER A 15 -29.03 -12.73 -9.12
CA SER A 15 -28.99 -12.08 -10.43
C SER A 15 -27.57 -11.84 -10.92
N ASN A 16 -27.42 -11.48 -12.20
CA ASN A 16 -26.18 -10.93 -12.71
C ASN A 16 -26.02 -9.50 -12.19
N GLN A 17 -24.80 -9.13 -11.83
CA GLN A 17 -24.43 -7.78 -11.44
C GLN A 17 -24.52 -6.85 -12.66
N SER A 18 -25.15 -5.70 -12.47
CA SER A 18 -25.22 -4.64 -13.48
C SER A 18 -23.97 -3.75 -13.47
N ALA A 19 -23.77 -2.96 -14.53
CA ALA A 19 -22.64 -2.04 -14.64
C ALA A 19 -22.57 -1.02 -13.50
N THR A 20 -23.72 -0.55 -12.99
CA THR A 20 -23.79 0.42 -11.89
C THR A 20 -23.54 -0.22 -10.53
N GLU A 21 -23.63 -1.54 -10.41
CA GLU A 21 -23.34 -2.30 -9.20
C GLU A 21 -21.89 -2.80 -9.15
N ALA A 22 -21.19 -2.76 -10.27
CA ALA A 22 -19.82 -3.23 -10.42
C ALA A 22 -18.77 -2.18 -10.05
N PHE A 23 -17.54 -2.59 -9.79
CA PHE A 23 -16.42 -1.68 -9.61
C PHE A 23 -16.09 -0.92 -10.91
N GLY A 24 -15.83 0.38 -10.79
CA GLY A 24 -15.39 1.25 -11.87
C GLY A 24 -16.31 2.45 -12.12
N PRO A 25 -16.19 3.10 -13.28
CA PRO A 25 -16.91 4.34 -13.59
C PRO A 25 -18.42 4.11 -13.62
N LEU A 26 -19.14 5.04 -13.02
CA LEU A 26 -20.59 5.18 -13.05
C LEU A 26 -20.98 6.23 -14.09
N PRO A 27 -22.26 6.27 -14.52
CA PRO A 27 -22.77 7.37 -15.32
C PRO A 27 -22.50 8.71 -14.63
N ASP A 28 -22.05 9.67 -15.42
CA ASP A 28 -21.82 11.04 -14.95
C ASP A 28 -23.09 11.64 -14.37
N SER A 29 -22.93 12.40 -13.28
CA SER A 29 -24.03 13.13 -12.64
C SER A 29 -23.67 14.60 -12.52
N GLY A 30 -24.27 15.44 -13.36
CA GLY A 30 -23.99 16.87 -13.40
C GLY A 30 -22.51 17.16 -13.69
N ASN A 31 -21.87 17.90 -12.77
CA ASN A 31 -20.47 18.33 -12.86
C ASN A 31 -19.49 17.37 -12.16
N SER A 32 -19.90 16.12 -11.92
CA SER A 32 -19.06 15.13 -11.24
C SER A 32 -18.86 13.87 -12.07
N GLU A 33 -17.64 13.36 -12.04
CA GLU A 33 -17.32 11.99 -12.43
C GLU A 33 -17.50 11.10 -11.21
N ASN A 34 -18.18 9.96 -11.38
CA ASN A 34 -18.49 9.06 -10.28
C ASN A 34 -17.88 7.69 -10.54
N TYR A 35 -17.36 7.07 -9.49
CA TYR A 35 -16.76 5.75 -9.52
C TYR A 35 -17.34 4.92 -8.38
N ASN A 36 -17.76 3.71 -8.68
CA ASN A 36 -18.12 2.73 -7.67
C ASN A 36 -16.84 1.97 -7.26
N LEU A 37 -16.46 2.08 -5.98
CA LEU A 37 -15.26 1.44 -5.42
C LEU A 37 -15.61 0.16 -4.64
N GLU A 38 -16.75 -0.46 -4.95
CA GLU A 38 -17.20 -1.74 -4.39
C GLU A 38 -17.96 -2.57 -5.43
N ASN A 39 -18.10 -3.86 -5.15
CA ASN A 39 -18.97 -4.76 -5.91
C ASN A 39 -20.26 -5.00 -5.12
N ARG A 40 -21.40 -4.72 -5.75
CA ARG A 40 -22.74 -4.90 -5.16
C ARG A 40 -23.49 -6.04 -5.84
N PHE A 41 -24.29 -6.76 -5.07
CA PHE A 41 -24.98 -7.96 -5.52
C PHE A 41 -26.41 -8.03 -4.99
N VAL A 42 -27.33 -8.50 -5.82
CA VAL A 42 -28.62 -8.99 -5.34
C VAL A 42 -28.38 -10.38 -4.77
N ILE A 43 -28.56 -10.50 -3.46
CA ILE A 43 -28.33 -11.74 -2.71
C ILE A 43 -29.66 -12.20 -2.09
N SER A 44 -29.90 -13.52 -2.00
CA SER A 44 -31.04 -14.06 -1.27
C SER A 44 -31.09 -13.54 0.17
N ALA A 45 -32.31 -13.35 0.69
CA ALA A 45 -32.50 -12.95 2.07
C ALA A 45 -31.83 -13.95 3.02
N ASP A 46 -31.15 -13.44 4.05
CA ASP A 46 -30.44 -14.21 5.07
C ASP A 46 -29.30 -15.09 4.57
N ALA A 47 -28.80 -14.83 3.34
CA ALA A 47 -27.61 -15.50 2.85
C ALA A 47 -26.43 -15.32 3.81
N PRO A 48 -25.62 -16.37 4.04
CA PRO A 48 -24.48 -16.28 4.92
C PRO A 48 -23.41 -15.35 4.34
N ALA A 49 -22.77 -14.57 5.20
CA ALA A 49 -21.55 -13.86 4.90
C ALA A 49 -20.37 -14.63 5.50
N TYR A 50 -19.38 -14.98 4.67
CA TYR A 50 -18.18 -15.70 5.07
C TYR A 50 -16.95 -14.80 5.02
N ALA A 51 -16.05 -14.96 5.99
CA ALA A 51 -14.76 -14.29 5.96
C ALA A 51 -13.92 -14.79 4.77
N ILE A 52 -13.59 -13.90 3.83
CA ILE A 52 -12.76 -14.21 2.65
C ILE A 52 -11.39 -14.75 3.08
N THR A 53 -10.77 -14.18 4.11
CA THR A 53 -9.48 -14.62 4.62
C THR A 53 -9.49 -14.69 6.15
N LYS A 54 -8.44 -15.25 6.74
CA LYS A 54 -8.24 -15.18 8.19
C LYS A 54 -7.90 -13.74 8.57
N GLY A 55 -8.62 -13.17 9.53
CA GLY A 55 -8.49 -11.76 9.87
C GLY A 55 -9.06 -11.40 11.23
N LEU A 56 -8.84 -10.15 11.60
CA LEU A 56 -9.47 -9.46 12.73
C LEU A 56 -10.76 -8.79 12.24
N LEU A 57 -11.86 -8.98 12.96
CA LEU A 57 -13.18 -8.46 12.55
C LEU A 57 -13.71 -7.40 13.52
N ILE A 58 -14.28 -6.33 12.96
CA ILE A 58 -15.07 -5.31 13.67
C ILE A 58 -16.38 -5.06 12.94
N ALA A 59 -17.46 -4.81 13.69
CA ALA A 59 -18.76 -4.40 13.18
C ALA A 59 -19.00 -2.91 13.45
N ILE A 60 -19.41 -2.17 12.41
CA ILE A 60 -19.79 -0.76 12.49
C ILE A 60 -21.23 -0.59 12.03
N ALA A 61 -21.96 0.33 12.65
CA ALA A 61 -23.32 0.68 12.23
C ALA A 61 -23.33 1.22 10.79
N ASN A 62 -24.37 0.87 10.04
CA ASN A 62 -24.62 1.51 8.76
C ASN A 62 -25.32 2.86 8.99
N SER A 63 -24.73 3.95 8.51
CA SER A 63 -25.21 5.32 8.74
C SER A 63 -26.50 5.65 7.96
N GLU A 64 -26.79 4.91 6.89
CA GLU A 64 -27.97 5.08 6.04
C GLU A 64 -29.14 4.18 6.48
N ASN A 65 -28.85 3.08 7.20
CA ASN A 65 -29.87 2.14 7.67
C ASN A 65 -29.49 1.50 9.02
N VAL A 66 -30.18 1.93 10.08
CA VAL A 66 -29.95 1.47 11.48
C VAL A 66 -30.17 -0.03 11.72
N ASN A 67 -30.84 -0.73 10.79
CA ASN A 67 -31.07 -2.17 10.86
C ASN A 67 -29.93 -2.98 10.22
N LEU A 68 -28.95 -2.31 9.63
CA LEU A 68 -27.80 -2.92 8.97
C LEU A 68 -26.50 -2.61 9.72
N LEU A 69 -25.57 -3.53 9.59
CA LEU A 69 -24.17 -3.39 10.00
C LEU A 69 -23.29 -3.53 8.75
N ASN A 70 -22.13 -2.90 8.82
CA ASN A 70 -21.02 -3.17 7.93
C ASN A 70 -19.93 -3.88 8.76
N LEU A 71 -19.35 -4.94 8.21
CA LEU A 71 -18.27 -5.69 8.85
C LEU A 71 -16.96 -5.35 8.15
N ILE A 72 -15.94 -5.04 8.93
CA ILE A 72 -14.60 -4.72 8.46
C ILE A 72 -13.70 -5.87 8.88
N LEU A 73 -13.02 -6.49 7.92
CA LEU A 73 -12.09 -7.59 8.14
C LEU A 73 -10.69 -7.12 7.76
N LEU A 74 -9.80 -7.00 8.75
CA LEU A 74 -8.37 -6.77 8.58
C LEU A 74 -7.65 -8.12 8.43
N PRO A 75 -7.09 -8.45 7.25
CA PRO A 75 -6.34 -9.69 7.07
C PRO A 75 -5.15 -9.79 8.03
N ILE A 76 -4.90 -10.97 8.61
CA ILE A 76 -3.65 -11.20 9.39
C ILE A 76 -2.43 -11.24 8.46
N ASN A 77 -2.63 -11.70 7.22
CA ASN A 77 -1.66 -11.58 6.14
C ASN A 77 -2.17 -10.53 5.16
N SER A 78 -1.59 -9.34 5.17
CA SER A 78 -1.99 -8.24 4.29
C SER A 78 -1.78 -8.60 2.81
N VAL A 79 -0.71 -9.31 2.48
CA VAL A 79 -0.44 -9.75 1.10
C VAL A 79 -1.25 -11.00 0.77
N THR A 80 -2.25 -10.87 -0.10
CA THR A 80 -3.05 -11.98 -0.62
C THR A 80 -3.03 -11.96 -2.14
N ALA A 81 -2.62 -13.06 -2.74
CA ALA A 81 -2.37 -13.14 -4.18
C ALA A 81 -1.47 -11.99 -4.68
N GLY A 82 -0.40 -11.68 -3.94
CA GLY A 82 0.53 -10.60 -4.29
C GLY A 82 -0.01 -9.18 -4.13
N MET A 83 -1.27 -9.00 -3.75
CA MET A 83 -1.85 -7.67 -3.52
C MET A 83 -1.78 -7.32 -2.04
N PRO A 84 -1.38 -6.08 -1.66
CA PRO A 84 -1.37 -5.61 -0.29
C PRO A 84 -2.79 -5.22 0.15
N ILE A 85 -3.61 -6.23 0.45
CA ILE A 85 -4.98 -6.04 0.89
C ILE A 85 -5.00 -5.52 2.32
N LYS A 86 -5.63 -4.36 2.50
CA LYS A 86 -5.79 -3.72 3.80
C LYS A 86 -7.04 -4.16 4.53
N PHE A 87 -8.19 -4.13 3.85
CA PHE A 87 -9.47 -4.53 4.42
C PHE A 87 -10.38 -5.18 3.39
N PHE A 88 -11.18 -6.14 3.86
CA PHE A 88 -12.43 -6.51 3.21
C PHE A 88 -13.58 -5.87 3.99
N ILE A 89 -14.40 -5.03 3.35
CA ILE A 89 -15.55 -4.40 3.97
C ILE A 89 -16.83 -5.00 3.40
N TYR A 90 -17.62 -5.65 4.26
CA TYR A 90 -18.91 -6.25 3.94
C TYR A 90 -20.01 -5.26 4.30
N ARG A 91 -20.93 -5.00 3.37
CA ARG A 91 -22.07 -4.10 3.58
C ARG A 91 -23.38 -4.83 3.48
N GLY A 92 -24.33 -4.36 4.29
CA GLY A 92 -25.70 -4.89 4.28
C GLY A 92 -25.89 -6.14 5.13
N ILE A 93 -25.13 -6.30 6.20
CA ILE A 93 -25.33 -7.38 7.18
C ILE A 93 -26.51 -7.03 8.07
N ARG A 94 -27.45 -7.96 8.24
CA ARG A 94 -28.63 -7.74 9.09
C ARG A 94 -28.21 -7.64 10.56
N LYS A 95 -28.44 -6.48 11.19
CA LYS A 95 -28.03 -6.21 12.58
C LYS A 95 -28.56 -7.25 13.56
N THR A 96 -29.83 -7.63 13.44
CA THR A 96 -30.48 -8.61 14.32
C THR A 96 -29.90 -10.02 14.23
N SER A 97 -29.09 -10.32 13.21
CA SER A 97 -28.35 -11.59 13.15
C SER A 97 -27.16 -11.63 14.11
N LEU A 98 -26.62 -10.47 14.52
CA LEU A 98 -25.43 -10.36 15.37
C LEU A 98 -25.69 -9.67 16.71
N ILE A 99 -26.68 -8.79 16.78
CA ILE A 99 -27.02 -7.99 17.97
C ILE A 99 -28.53 -8.01 18.15
N ASN A 100 -29.02 -8.52 19.28
CA ASN A 100 -30.45 -8.55 19.58
C ASN A 100 -30.96 -7.20 20.14
N SER A 101 -32.26 -7.12 20.44
CA SER A 101 -32.90 -5.91 20.96
C SER A 101 -32.38 -5.43 22.32
N ASN A 102 -31.72 -6.32 23.08
CA ASN A 102 -31.14 -6.02 24.40
C ASN A 102 -29.66 -5.64 24.30
N ASN A 103 -29.15 -5.39 23.10
CA ASN A 103 -27.74 -5.10 22.82
C ASN A 103 -26.78 -6.23 23.24
N THR A 104 -27.26 -7.47 23.23
CA THR A 104 -26.45 -8.67 23.50
C THR A 104 -26.27 -9.54 22.26
N ILE A 105 -25.20 -10.33 22.26
CA ILE A 105 -24.88 -11.27 21.18
C ILE A 105 -25.77 -12.51 21.32
N PRO A 106 -26.57 -12.88 20.30
CA PRO A 106 -27.39 -14.07 20.34
C PRO A 106 -26.55 -15.35 20.25
N VAL A 107 -27.13 -16.48 20.65
CA VAL A 107 -26.51 -17.80 20.45
C VAL A 107 -26.84 -18.28 19.03
N ALA A 108 -25.87 -18.91 18.36
CA ALA A 108 -26.08 -19.53 17.06
C ALA A 108 -27.21 -20.58 17.12
N ASP A 109 -28.16 -20.47 16.20
CA ASP A 109 -29.21 -21.47 15.97
C ASP A 109 -28.81 -22.46 14.87
N GLY A 110 -29.72 -23.39 14.51
CA GLY A 110 -29.47 -24.40 13.47
C GLY A 110 -29.34 -23.87 12.04
N THR A 111 -29.47 -22.56 11.82
CA THR A 111 -29.32 -21.91 10.51
C THR A 111 -27.95 -21.25 10.33
N TRP A 112 -27.03 -21.43 11.29
CA TRP A 112 -25.64 -21.02 11.18
C TRP A 112 -24.74 -22.20 10.83
N ALA A 113 -23.66 -21.92 10.10
CA ALA A 113 -22.60 -22.89 9.84
C ALA A 113 -21.94 -23.35 11.16
N PRO A 114 -21.36 -24.56 11.21
CA PRO A 114 -20.67 -25.05 12.41
C PRO A 114 -19.51 -24.16 12.90
N ASP A 115 -18.82 -23.50 11.96
CA ASP A 115 -17.83 -22.46 12.22
C ASP A 115 -18.46 -21.08 11.96
N ASN A 116 -18.77 -20.35 13.04
CA ASN A 116 -19.40 -19.05 12.98
C ASN A 116 -18.98 -18.14 14.13
N ILE A 117 -19.14 -16.84 13.92
CA ILE A 117 -18.72 -15.80 14.86
C ILE A 117 -19.48 -15.83 16.20
N LEU A 118 -20.78 -16.15 16.21
CA LEU A 118 -21.57 -16.18 17.45
C LEU A 118 -21.04 -17.26 18.40
N LYS A 119 -20.62 -18.40 17.85
CA LYS A 119 -19.97 -19.46 18.61
C LYS A 119 -18.61 -19.02 19.16
N ILE A 120 -17.79 -18.35 18.34
CA ILE A 120 -16.49 -17.82 18.79
C ILE A 120 -16.67 -16.86 19.97
N ILE A 121 -17.61 -15.91 19.86
CA ILE A 121 -17.90 -14.95 20.93
C ILE A 121 -18.40 -15.66 22.18
N LYS A 122 -19.33 -16.62 22.02
CA LYS A 122 -19.84 -17.40 23.14
C LYS A 122 -18.73 -18.16 23.86
N ASP A 123 -17.89 -18.86 23.12
CA ASP A 123 -16.79 -19.66 23.69
C ASP A 123 -15.78 -18.78 24.45
N LEU A 124 -15.49 -17.57 23.94
CA LEU A 124 -14.63 -16.59 24.62
C LEU A 124 -15.31 -16.01 25.88
N GLN A 125 -16.59 -15.67 25.81
CA GLN A 125 -17.34 -15.15 26.96
C GLN A 125 -17.49 -16.21 28.05
N ASP A 126 -17.75 -17.47 27.69
CA ASP A 126 -17.87 -18.57 28.65
C ASP A 126 -16.53 -18.81 29.38
N LYS A 127 -15.39 -18.72 28.66
CA LYS A 127 -14.05 -18.77 29.28
C LYS A 127 -13.85 -17.62 30.27
N LYS A 128 -14.15 -16.39 29.85
CA LYS A 128 -14.07 -15.21 30.73
C LYS A 128 -14.94 -15.35 31.97
N ASN A 129 -16.16 -15.84 31.83
CA ASN A 129 -17.08 -16.07 32.95
C ASN A 129 -16.54 -17.08 33.97
N ILE A 130 -15.81 -18.11 33.50
CA ILE A 130 -15.14 -19.08 34.37
C ILE A 130 -13.97 -18.43 35.11
N GLU A 131 -13.12 -17.68 34.41
CA GLU A 131 -11.95 -17.00 34.97
C GLU A 131 -12.35 -15.94 36.00
N ASP A 132 -13.38 -15.13 35.70
CA ASP A 132 -13.85 -14.02 36.53
C ASP A 132 -14.87 -14.46 37.60
N SER A 133 -15.25 -15.74 37.66
CA SER A 133 -16.33 -16.25 38.54
C SER A 133 -17.66 -15.52 38.37
N THR A 134 -18.02 -15.18 37.13
CA THR A 134 -19.24 -14.45 36.74
C THR A 134 -20.17 -15.28 35.84
N PRO A 135 -20.70 -16.43 36.32
CA PRO A 135 -21.52 -17.31 35.49
C PRO A 135 -22.79 -16.59 35.00
N GLY A 136 -23.06 -16.72 33.69
CA GLY A 136 -24.29 -16.21 33.08
C GLY A 136 -24.21 -14.80 32.49
N VAL A 137 -23.06 -14.12 32.57
CA VAL A 137 -22.85 -12.86 31.82
C VAL A 137 -22.79 -13.17 30.33
N VAL A 138 -23.60 -12.45 29.54
CA VAL A 138 -23.67 -12.60 28.08
C VAL A 138 -22.87 -11.47 27.43
N ALA A 139 -22.15 -11.81 26.35
CA ALA A 139 -21.43 -10.83 25.54
C ALA A 139 -22.37 -9.75 24.99
N THR A 140 -21.90 -8.51 24.97
CA THR A 140 -22.62 -7.35 24.42
C THR A 140 -22.16 -7.05 23.00
N SER A 141 -22.81 -6.08 22.34
CA SER A 141 -22.36 -5.55 21.04
C SER A 141 -20.88 -5.12 21.02
N ASP A 142 -20.33 -4.77 22.18
CA ASP A 142 -18.97 -4.24 22.28
C ASP A 142 -17.92 -5.31 22.00
N SER A 143 -18.27 -6.59 22.16
CA SER A 143 -17.44 -7.72 21.72
C SER A 143 -17.22 -7.76 20.20
N LEU A 144 -18.03 -7.04 19.42
CA LEU A 144 -17.86 -6.87 17.98
C LEU A 144 -17.20 -5.53 17.60
N GLY A 145 -16.85 -4.67 18.56
CA GLY A 145 -16.34 -3.33 18.28
C GLY A 145 -17.43 -2.32 17.86
N TYR A 146 -18.71 -2.63 18.09
CA TYR A 146 -19.85 -1.77 17.71
C TYR A 146 -19.80 -0.37 18.33
N GLN A 147 -19.19 -0.23 19.52
CA GLN A 147 -18.96 1.04 20.21
C GLN A 147 -18.18 2.06 19.36
N PHE A 148 -17.36 1.59 18.42
CA PHE A 148 -16.58 2.46 17.54
C PHE A 148 -17.42 3.15 16.46
N SER A 149 -18.68 2.77 16.30
CA SER A 149 -19.62 3.44 15.38
C SER A 149 -19.86 4.92 15.70
N ASN A 150 -19.54 5.34 16.93
CA ASN A 150 -19.72 6.73 17.39
C ASN A 150 -18.46 7.59 17.24
N LEU A 151 -17.36 7.03 16.73
CA LEU A 151 -16.13 7.79 16.49
C LEU A 151 -16.29 8.71 15.27
N PRO A 152 -15.48 9.79 15.17
CA PRO A 152 -15.53 10.69 14.02
C PRO A 152 -15.26 9.97 12.69
N ASP A 153 -15.96 10.36 11.64
CA ASP A 153 -15.80 9.85 10.27
C ASP A 153 -14.36 9.97 9.73
N THR A 154 -13.57 10.89 10.27
CA THR A 154 -12.15 11.09 9.92
C THR A 154 -11.22 10.05 10.53
N THR A 155 -11.71 9.19 11.43
CA THR A 155 -10.92 8.16 12.11
C THR A 155 -10.47 7.08 11.13
N TYR A 156 -9.17 6.80 11.08
CA TYR A 156 -8.63 5.67 10.31
C TYR A 156 -9.14 4.33 10.83
N LEU A 157 -9.48 3.42 9.92
CA LEU A 157 -9.97 2.08 10.32
C LEU A 157 -8.91 1.27 11.07
N GLU A 158 -7.63 1.40 10.72
CA GLU A 158 -6.53 0.70 11.39
C GLU A 158 -6.44 1.03 12.89
N LYS A 159 -6.78 2.27 13.26
CA LYS A 159 -6.79 2.69 14.67
C LYS A 159 -7.71 1.81 15.51
N LEU A 160 -8.81 1.34 14.93
CA LEU A 160 -9.77 0.46 15.61
C LEU A 160 -9.23 -0.94 15.90
N TYR A 161 -8.07 -1.31 15.36
CA TYR A 161 -7.45 -2.63 15.57
C TYR A 161 -6.23 -2.54 16.47
N TYR A 162 -5.39 -1.52 16.27
CA TYR A 162 -4.09 -1.41 16.92
C TYR A 162 -4.06 -0.50 18.15
N ASN A 163 -5.11 0.28 18.38
CA ASN A 163 -5.16 1.30 19.42
C ASN A 163 -6.39 1.16 20.32
N ASN A 164 -6.74 -0.10 20.55
CA ASN A 164 -7.78 -0.45 21.49
C ASN A 164 -7.11 -0.52 22.85
N GLY A 165 -7.36 0.46 23.73
CA GLY A 165 -6.93 0.35 25.13
C GLY A 165 -7.42 -0.96 25.77
N GLU A 166 -7.13 -1.17 27.06
CA GLU A 166 -7.34 -2.45 27.77
C GLU A 166 -8.76 -3.07 27.68
N GLY A 167 -9.76 -2.35 27.18
CA GLY A 167 -11.17 -2.78 27.12
C GLY A 167 -11.65 -3.47 25.84
N PHE A 168 -10.87 -3.58 24.75
CA PHE A 168 -11.32 -4.28 23.54
C PHE A 168 -10.20 -5.02 22.81
N GLN A 169 -10.49 -6.25 22.37
CA GLN A 169 -9.63 -7.04 21.50
C GLN A 169 -10.45 -7.50 20.28
N PRO A 170 -10.05 -7.14 19.05
CA PRO A 170 -10.75 -7.58 17.85
C PRO A 170 -10.77 -9.11 17.73
N LEU A 171 -11.88 -9.65 17.24
CA LEU A 171 -12.06 -11.10 17.11
C LEU A 171 -11.27 -11.65 15.92
N ILE A 172 -10.48 -12.70 16.15
CA ILE A 172 -9.87 -13.46 15.06
C ILE A 172 -10.90 -14.44 14.50
N VAL A 173 -11.15 -14.36 13.20
CA VAL A 173 -11.99 -15.31 12.45
C VAL A 173 -11.14 -16.03 11.40
N ASN A 174 -11.41 -17.32 11.18
CA ASN A 174 -10.77 -18.08 10.12
C ASN A 174 -11.40 -17.78 8.75
N SER A 175 -10.65 -18.00 7.67
CA SER A 175 -11.23 -17.99 6.31
C SER A 175 -12.37 -19.03 6.24
N GLY A 176 -13.50 -18.63 5.67
CA GLY A 176 -14.72 -19.46 5.57
C GLY A 176 -15.60 -19.46 6.82
N CYS A 177 -15.20 -18.80 7.91
CA CYS A 177 -16.06 -18.63 9.09
C CYS A 177 -17.28 -17.76 8.74
N GLN A 178 -18.48 -18.18 9.16
CA GLN A 178 -19.68 -17.36 8.96
C GLN A 178 -19.66 -16.16 9.92
N ILE A 179 -19.48 -14.97 9.38
CA ILE A 179 -19.34 -13.71 10.12
C ILE A 179 -20.63 -12.91 10.21
N GLY A 180 -21.68 -13.33 9.50
CA GLY A 180 -22.98 -12.66 9.53
C GLY A 180 -23.98 -13.27 8.57
N LYS A 181 -25.10 -12.58 8.42
CA LYS A 181 -26.10 -12.85 7.38
C LYS A 181 -26.43 -11.56 6.66
N PHE A 182 -26.34 -11.57 5.33
CA PHE A 182 -26.80 -10.45 4.52
C PHE A 182 -28.30 -10.26 4.70
N ASN A 183 -28.75 -9.02 4.75
CA ASN A 183 -30.18 -8.73 4.78
C ASN A 183 -30.86 -9.20 3.49
N GLY A 184 -30.19 -8.99 2.35
CA GLY A 184 -30.56 -9.53 1.04
C GLY A 184 -32.00 -9.22 0.62
N GLY A 185 -32.53 -10.07 -0.28
CA GLY A 185 -33.86 -9.95 -0.85
C GLY A 185 -33.95 -8.77 -1.80
N THR A 186 -34.61 -7.69 -1.38
CA THR A 186 -34.70 -6.44 -2.15
C THR A 186 -33.51 -5.51 -1.90
N ASN A 187 -32.65 -5.81 -0.94
CA ASN A 187 -31.49 -4.99 -0.59
C ASN A 187 -30.23 -5.58 -1.21
N LEU A 188 -29.35 -4.70 -1.71
CA LEU A 188 -28.04 -5.10 -2.20
C LEU A 188 -27.08 -5.36 -1.04
N ALA A 189 -26.25 -6.38 -1.21
CA ALA A 189 -25.05 -6.57 -0.41
C ALA A 189 -23.85 -5.98 -1.14
N GLY A 190 -22.89 -5.40 -0.42
CA GLY A 190 -21.70 -4.78 -1.00
C GLY A 190 -20.41 -5.37 -0.43
N ILE A 191 -19.38 -5.50 -1.26
CA ILE A 191 -18.03 -5.88 -0.84
C ILE A 191 -17.03 -4.88 -1.41
N THR A 192 -16.27 -4.22 -0.52
CA THR A 192 -15.10 -3.42 -0.87
C THR A 192 -13.84 -4.24 -0.58
N VAL A 193 -12.94 -4.35 -1.56
CA VAL A 193 -11.58 -4.88 -1.37
C VAL A 193 -10.63 -3.68 -1.35
N ALA A 194 -10.28 -3.20 -0.16
CA ALA A 194 -9.40 -2.04 0.01
C ALA A 194 -7.93 -2.47 0.04
N MET A 195 -7.09 -1.79 -0.72
CA MET A 195 -5.63 -1.95 -0.74
C MET A 195 -4.95 -0.94 0.18
N GLU A 196 -3.71 -1.26 0.54
CA GLU A 196 -2.81 -0.29 1.14
C GLU A 196 -2.33 0.72 0.10
N PHE A 197 -2.54 2.01 0.39
CA PHE A 197 -2.04 3.10 -0.44
C PHE A 197 -1.69 4.32 0.43
N ILE A 198 -0.43 4.77 0.38
CA ILE A 198 0.05 5.89 1.20
C ILE A 198 -0.72 7.18 0.90
N GLY A 199 -1.27 7.79 1.95
CA GLY A 199 -2.05 9.02 1.89
C GLY A 199 -3.53 8.83 1.50
N LYS A 200 -3.96 7.57 1.29
CA LYS A 200 -5.34 7.19 0.95
C LYS A 200 -5.84 6.07 1.85
N ALA A 201 -5.43 6.04 3.12
CA ALA A 201 -5.83 4.96 4.02
C ALA A 201 -7.34 5.03 4.33
N PRO A 202 -8.03 3.88 4.39
CA PRO A 202 -9.45 3.80 4.74
C PRO A 202 -9.81 4.46 6.08
N LYS A 203 -10.89 5.25 6.07
CA LYS A 203 -11.47 5.94 7.24
C LYS A 203 -12.88 5.44 7.56
N LEU A 204 -13.40 5.77 8.75
CA LEU A 204 -14.76 5.42 9.15
C LEU A 204 -15.83 5.95 8.19
N SER A 205 -15.59 7.11 7.57
CA SER A 205 -16.45 7.71 6.54
C SER A 205 -16.76 6.79 5.35
N ILE A 206 -15.86 5.86 5.02
CA ILE A 206 -16.11 4.87 3.97
C ILE A 206 -16.73 3.61 4.55
N ALA A 207 -16.42 3.24 5.80
CA ALA A 207 -16.87 1.98 6.38
C ALA A 207 -18.32 2.04 6.88
N ASN A 208 -18.82 3.20 7.33
CA ASN A 208 -20.18 3.33 7.87
C ASN A 208 -21.26 3.53 6.78
N LYS A 209 -20.89 3.94 5.57
CA LYS A 209 -21.86 4.16 4.47
C LYS A 209 -22.48 2.88 3.93
N GLY A 210 -23.66 3.00 3.33
CA GLY A 210 -24.34 1.89 2.67
C GLY A 210 -23.72 1.53 1.33
N THR A 211 -23.02 2.48 0.69
CA THR A 211 -22.28 2.25 -0.55
C THR A 211 -20.96 3.01 -0.58
N HIS A 212 -20.01 2.54 -1.37
CA HIS A 212 -18.71 3.18 -1.59
C HIS A 212 -18.63 3.83 -2.97
N VAL A 213 -19.32 4.97 -3.13
CA VAL A 213 -19.24 5.80 -4.34
C VAL A 213 -18.26 6.95 -4.10
N PHE A 214 -17.27 7.06 -4.98
CA PHE A 214 -16.30 8.14 -5.03
C PHE A 214 -16.67 9.13 -6.13
N SER A 215 -16.67 10.42 -5.81
CA SER A 215 -17.10 11.50 -6.71
C SER A 215 -16.02 12.55 -6.82
N ILE A 216 -15.68 12.93 -8.04
CA ILE A 216 -14.65 13.93 -8.35
C ILE A 216 -15.29 15.04 -9.19
N GLN A 217 -14.86 16.28 -8.99
CA GLN A 217 -15.31 17.37 -9.84
C GLN A 217 -14.73 17.24 -11.25
N LYS A 218 -15.60 17.37 -12.27
CA LYS A 218 -15.18 17.46 -13.67
C LYS A 218 -14.36 18.72 -13.90
N VAL A 219 -13.29 18.58 -14.68
CA VAL A 219 -12.43 19.70 -15.08
C VAL A 219 -12.57 19.98 -16.57
N ASP A 220 -12.66 21.26 -16.94
CA ASP A 220 -12.64 21.69 -18.35
C ASP A 220 -11.22 22.05 -18.74
N LEU A 221 -10.49 21.08 -19.28
CA LEU A 221 -9.11 21.25 -19.74
C LEU A 221 -9.01 22.11 -21.01
N ASN A 222 -10.12 22.36 -21.71
CA ASN A 222 -10.17 23.17 -22.93
C ASN A 222 -10.62 24.61 -22.66
N ASN A 223 -10.68 25.03 -21.39
CA ASN A 223 -11.07 26.39 -21.04
C ASN A 223 -10.08 27.40 -21.66
N PRO A 224 -10.52 28.25 -22.61
CA PRO A 224 -9.64 29.19 -23.32
C PRO A 224 -9.11 30.32 -22.42
N SER A 225 -9.63 30.44 -21.19
CA SER A 225 -9.17 31.41 -20.20
C SER A 225 -7.93 30.94 -19.44
N LEU A 226 -7.57 29.67 -19.55
CA LEU A 226 -6.40 29.08 -18.90
C LEU A 226 -5.23 29.03 -19.87
N ASN A 227 -4.05 29.44 -19.42
CA ASN A 227 -2.80 29.22 -20.16
C ASN A 227 -2.35 27.74 -20.07
N PRO A 228 -1.39 27.28 -20.90
CA PRO A 228 -0.96 25.88 -20.90
C PRO A 228 -0.46 25.36 -19.54
N LYS A 229 0.20 26.21 -18.73
CA LYS A 229 0.65 25.84 -17.37
C LYS A 229 -0.55 25.61 -16.45
N GLU A 230 -1.52 26.52 -16.45
CA GLU A 230 -2.75 26.40 -15.65
C GLU A 230 -3.60 25.18 -16.06
N GLN A 231 -3.64 24.86 -17.36
CA GLN A 231 -4.29 23.65 -17.86
C GLN A 231 -3.60 22.38 -17.34
N MET A 232 -2.27 22.34 -17.37
CA MET A 232 -1.48 21.26 -16.79
C MET A 232 -1.71 21.13 -15.28
N GLU A 233 -1.75 22.26 -14.56
CA GLU A 233 -1.98 22.26 -13.12
C GLU A 233 -3.35 21.65 -12.77
N LEU A 234 -4.39 22.06 -13.52
CA LEU A 234 -5.75 21.54 -13.37
C LEU A 234 -5.84 20.04 -13.72
N ALA A 235 -5.17 19.62 -14.80
CA ALA A 235 -5.12 18.22 -15.23
C ALA A 235 -4.41 17.34 -14.19
N PHE A 236 -3.29 17.79 -13.64
CA PHE A 236 -2.54 17.08 -12.61
C PHE A 236 -3.33 16.94 -11.31
N LYS A 237 -4.02 18.00 -10.87
CA LYS A 237 -4.91 17.92 -9.71
C LYS A 237 -6.02 16.89 -9.93
N ASN A 238 -6.64 16.86 -11.11
CA ASN A 238 -7.67 15.88 -11.43
C ASN A 238 -7.12 14.43 -11.43
N ARG A 239 -5.90 14.21 -11.94
CA ARG A 239 -5.22 12.89 -11.85
C ARG A 239 -4.99 12.48 -10.41
N PHE A 240 -4.45 13.37 -9.59
CA PHE A 240 -4.18 13.11 -8.17
C PHE A 240 -5.45 12.75 -7.39
N GLU A 241 -6.58 13.42 -7.65
CA GLU A 241 -7.85 13.06 -7.03
C GLU A 241 -8.30 11.65 -7.47
N LYS A 242 -8.14 11.31 -8.75
CA LYS A 242 -8.48 9.98 -9.31
C LYS A 242 -7.64 8.83 -8.74
N GLU A 243 -6.44 9.08 -8.26
CA GLU A 243 -5.58 8.05 -7.64
C GLU A 243 -6.30 7.28 -6.52
N GLU A 244 -7.29 7.86 -5.86
CA GLU A 244 -8.09 7.16 -4.84
C GLU A 244 -8.79 5.89 -5.34
N ILE A 245 -9.09 5.80 -6.65
CA ILE A 245 -9.63 4.59 -7.28
C ILE A 245 -8.68 3.40 -7.09
N LEU A 246 -7.36 3.65 -7.06
CA LEU A 246 -6.32 2.66 -6.83
C LEU A 246 -6.25 2.15 -5.39
N SER A 247 -7.01 2.73 -4.46
CA SER A 247 -7.11 2.21 -3.09
C SER A 247 -8.06 1.01 -2.99
N CYS A 248 -8.72 0.61 -4.08
CA CYS A 248 -9.69 -0.48 -4.12
C CYS A 248 -9.51 -1.36 -5.36
N ILE A 249 -9.93 -2.63 -5.27
CA ILE A 249 -9.89 -3.59 -6.37
C ILE A 249 -11.30 -4.16 -6.63
N ASP A 250 -11.60 -4.46 -7.90
CA ASP A 250 -12.76 -5.27 -8.27
C ASP A 250 -12.68 -6.69 -7.68
N LEU A 251 -13.72 -7.13 -6.99
CA LEU A 251 -13.74 -8.43 -6.32
C LEU A 251 -13.59 -9.62 -7.30
N ALA A 252 -14.09 -9.52 -8.54
CA ALA A 252 -13.88 -10.58 -9.54
C ALA A 252 -12.40 -10.64 -9.95
N ALA A 253 -11.76 -9.47 -10.14
CA ALA A 253 -10.35 -9.38 -10.45
C ALA A 253 -9.48 -9.93 -9.31
N PHE A 254 -9.83 -9.67 -8.03
CA PHE A 254 -9.17 -10.25 -6.87
C PHE A 254 -9.22 -11.79 -6.87
N TYR A 255 -10.41 -12.38 -7.07
CA TYR A 255 -10.55 -13.84 -7.17
C TYR A 255 -9.83 -14.41 -8.40
N GLY A 256 -9.86 -13.68 -9.51
CA GLY A 256 -9.12 -14.02 -10.71
C GLY A 256 -7.61 -14.08 -10.51
N ALA A 257 -7.04 -13.10 -9.82
CA ALA A 257 -5.63 -13.08 -9.44
C ALA A 257 -5.28 -14.28 -8.53
N CYS A 258 -6.16 -14.61 -7.57
CA CYS A 258 -6.00 -15.83 -6.75
C CYS A 258 -5.93 -17.09 -7.62
N ILE A 259 -6.85 -17.25 -8.59
CA ILE A 259 -6.87 -18.39 -9.51
C ILE A 259 -5.59 -18.45 -10.35
N ASN A 260 -5.15 -17.31 -10.89
CA ASN A 260 -3.93 -17.22 -11.70
C ASN A 260 -2.68 -17.64 -10.92
N GLN A 261 -2.64 -17.33 -9.62
CA GLN A 261 -1.57 -17.73 -8.69
C GLN A 261 -1.78 -19.11 -8.06
N LYS A 262 -2.78 -19.87 -8.53
CA LYS A 262 -3.12 -21.21 -8.01
C LYS A 262 -3.50 -21.22 -6.53
N ILE A 263 -3.99 -20.10 -6.00
CA ILE A 263 -4.57 -20.00 -4.67
C ILE A 263 -5.99 -20.56 -4.74
N ARG A 264 -6.26 -21.60 -3.95
CA ARG A 264 -7.59 -22.22 -3.87
C ARG A 264 -8.57 -21.27 -3.19
N ILE A 265 -9.72 -21.06 -3.83
CA ILE A 265 -10.87 -20.36 -3.25
C ILE A 265 -11.86 -21.41 -2.74
N SER A 266 -12.05 -21.48 -1.43
CA SER A 266 -13.01 -22.38 -0.79
C SER A 266 -14.44 -21.86 -0.93
N GLY A 267 -15.43 -22.75 -0.99
CA GLY A 267 -16.83 -22.36 -1.20
C GLY A 267 -17.22 -22.09 -2.65
N LEU A 268 -16.28 -22.27 -3.59
CA LEU A 268 -16.54 -22.34 -5.04
C LEU A 268 -16.36 -23.77 -5.52
N SER A 269 -17.39 -24.32 -6.18
CA SER A 269 -17.29 -25.63 -6.84
C SER A 269 -16.57 -25.55 -8.20
N ASP A 270 -16.70 -24.41 -8.89
CA ASP A 270 -15.99 -24.03 -10.11
C ASP A 270 -15.94 -22.48 -10.27
N THR A 271 -15.63 -21.95 -11.47
CA THR A 271 -15.61 -20.50 -11.75
C THR A 271 -16.98 -19.92 -12.10
N THR A 272 -18.05 -20.73 -12.09
CA THR A 272 -19.41 -20.32 -12.47
C THR A 272 -19.95 -19.17 -11.62
N PRO A 273 -19.70 -19.07 -10.30
CA PRO A 273 -20.16 -17.92 -9.52
C PRO A 273 -19.55 -16.60 -9.97
N LEU A 274 -18.32 -16.62 -10.52
CA LEU A 274 -17.68 -15.45 -11.10
C LEU A 274 -18.40 -14.98 -12.38
N GLN A 275 -19.18 -15.85 -13.04
CA GLN A 275 -19.96 -15.47 -14.23
C GLN A 275 -21.08 -14.48 -13.94
N ARG A 276 -21.48 -14.33 -12.67
CA ARG A 276 -22.49 -13.35 -12.26
C ARG A 276 -21.93 -11.95 -12.08
N PHE A 277 -20.61 -11.79 -12.05
CA PHE A 277 -19.96 -10.49 -11.89
C PHE A 277 -19.96 -9.76 -13.23
N TYR A 278 -20.18 -8.45 -13.20
CA TYR A 278 -20.06 -7.63 -14.41
C TYR A 278 -18.62 -7.55 -14.90
N GLY A 279 -17.67 -7.46 -13.94
CA GLY A 279 -16.22 -7.40 -14.20
C GLY A 279 -15.60 -8.73 -14.63
N LYS A 280 -16.39 -9.79 -14.84
CA LYS A 280 -15.91 -11.16 -15.09
C LYS A 280 -14.96 -11.31 -16.29
N ASP A 281 -15.05 -10.42 -17.28
CA ASP A 281 -14.21 -10.44 -18.49
C ASP A 281 -13.30 -9.20 -18.60
N ILE A 282 -12.88 -8.65 -17.46
CA ILE A 282 -12.03 -7.45 -17.39
C ILE A 282 -10.70 -7.79 -16.73
N VAL A 283 -9.60 -7.50 -17.43
CA VAL A 283 -8.27 -7.48 -16.82
C VAL A 283 -7.91 -6.06 -16.48
N TYR A 284 -7.61 -5.84 -15.22
CA TYR A 284 -7.12 -4.59 -14.69
C TYR A 284 -5.59 -4.65 -14.69
N VAL A 285 -4.94 -3.68 -15.33
CA VAL A 285 -3.48 -3.53 -15.30
C VAL A 285 -3.17 -2.25 -14.55
N ASP A 286 -2.75 -2.40 -13.29
CA ASP A 286 -2.29 -1.32 -12.41
C ASP A 286 -0.77 -1.24 -12.51
N ILE A 287 -0.28 -0.10 -13.01
CA ILE A 287 1.13 0.17 -13.22
C ILE A 287 1.49 1.36 -12.33
N ARG A 288 2.40 1.16 -11.38
CA ARG A 288 2.85 2.20 -10.44
C ARG A 288 4.23 2.70 -10.79
N ASP A 289 4.49 3.96 -10.50
CA ASP A 289 5.82 4.57 -10.55
C ASP A 289 6.58 4.41 -9.22
N ASP A 290 7.78 5.00 -9.16
CA ASP A 290 8.63 5.01 -7.97
C ASP A 290 7.95 5.60 -6.74
N TYR A 291 7.15 6.63 -6.96
CA TYR A 291 6.44 7.29 -5.89
C TYR A 291 5.25 6.46 -5.40
N GLY A 292 4.72 5.53 -6.19
CA GLY A 292 3.53 4.72 -5.89
C GLY A 292 2.24 5.27 -6.51
N PHE A 293 2.34 6.24 -7.42
CA PHE A 293 1.22 6.74 -8.23
C PHE A 293 1.09 5.95 -9.53
N SER A 294 -0.05 6.05 -10.21
CA SER A 294 -0.20 5.36 -11.49
C SER A 294 0.73 5.89 -12.59
N PHE A 295 1.02 5.03 -13.56
CA PHE A 295 1.96 5.29 -14.65
C PHE A 295 1.63 6.56 -15.42
N ASN A 296 2.63 7.41 -15.66
CA ASN A 296 2.49 8.73 -16.28
C ASN A 296 1.69 9.76 -15.45
N HIS A 297 1.60 9.61 -14.13
CA HIS A 297 0.93 10.59 -13.24
C HIS A 297 1.47 12.02 -13.44
N PHE A 298 2.77 12.10 -13.73
CA PHE A 298 3.56 13.32 -13.89
C PHE A 298 3.65 13.86 -15.33
N PHE A 299 2.87 13.34 -16.29
CA PHE A 299 2.86 13.80 -17.70
C PHE A 299 4.23 13.78 -18.38
N LYS A 300 5.07 12.79 -18.06
CA LYS A 300 6.38 12.62 -18.69
C LYS A 300 6.28 12.01 -20.10
N PHE A 301 5.12 11.45 -20.44
CA PHE A 301 4.83 10.74 -21.70
C PHE A 301 3.51 11.15 -22.30
N GLN A 302 3.28 10.71 -23.53
CA GLN A 302 1.93 10.57 -24.06
C GLN A 302 1.14 9.55 -23.24
N ASP A 303 -0.16 9.77 -23.09
CA ASP A 303 -1.06 8.91 -22.32
C ASP A 303 -1.43 7.60 -23.02
N GLU A 304 -0.57 7.11 -23.91
CA GLU A 304 -0.84 5.89 -24.67
C GLU A 304 -0.16 4.69 -24.01
N VAL A 305 -0.81 3.53 -24.11
CA VAL A 305 -0.22 2.22 -23.85
C VAL A 305 -0.62 1.27 -24.99
N GLN A 306 0.21 0.26 -25.24
CA GLN A 306 -0.02 -0.69 -26.32
C GLN A 306 -0.22 -2.10 -25.75
N TYR A 307 -1.31 -2.77 -26.10
CA TYR A 307 -1.54 -4.15 -25.68
C TYR A 307 -2.12 -5.04 -26.79
N THR A 308 -1.99 -6.35 -26.64
CA THR A 308 -2.63 -7.34 -27.52
C THR A 308 -2.76 -8.70 -26.82
N VAL A 309 -3.53 -9.61 -27.39
CA VAL A 309 -3.65 -11.00 -26.91
C VAL A 309 -3.24 -11.96 -28.01
N LEU A 310 -2.28 -12.84 -27.70
CA LEU A 310 -1.80 -13.86 -28.64
C LEU A 310 -1.65 -15.23 -27.98
N PRO A 311 -1.80 -16.33 -28.75
CA PRO A 311 -1.58 -17.69 -28.25
C PRO A 311 -0.13 -17.99 -27.92
N SER A 312 0.12 -18.70 -26.81
CA SER A 312 1.46 -19.11 -26.31
C SER A 312 2.29 -19.93 -27.29
N GLY A 313 1.66 -20.53 -28.29
CA GLY A 313 2.32 -21.35 -29.31
C GLY A 313 2.99 -20.53 -30.42
N GLY A 314 2.72 -19.22 -30.51
CA GLY A 314 3.39 -18.34 -31.45
C GLY A 314 4.83 -18.07 -30.99
N SER A 315 5.81 -18.57 -31.73
CA SER A 315 7.24 -18.31 -31.47
C SER A 315 7.70 -16.91 -31.90
N GLY A 316 6.78 -15.94 -32.02
CA GLY A 316 7.05 -14.60 -32.54
C GLY A 316 6.51 -13.52 -31.62
N THR A 317 7.27 -12.43 -31.51
CA THR A 317 6.84 -11.17 -30.92
C THR A 317 5.59 -10.67 -31.65
N PRO A 318 4.53 -10.23 -30.95
CA PRO A 318 3.39 -9.60 -31.60
C PRO A 318 3.85 -8.45 -32.49
N THR A 319 3.34 -8.37 -33.73
CA THR A 319 3.59 -7.23 -34.61
C THR A 319 2.45 -6.19 -34.58
N ASN A 320 1.28 -6.59 -34.09
CA ASN A 320 0.08 -5.76 -34.06
C ASN A 320 -0.37 -5.55 -32.61
N PHE A 321 -0.24 -4.32 -32.14
CA PHE A 321 -0.74 -3.87 -30.84
C PHE A 321 -1.93 -2.93 -31.03
N THR A 322 -2.90 -3.04 -30.14
CA THR A 322 -3.93 -2.03 -29.95
C THR A 322 -3.33 -0.89 -29.15
N VAL A 323 -3.26 0.30 -29.75
CA VAL A 323 -2.97 1.54 -29.01
C VAL A 323 -4.22 1.94 -28.25
N THR A 324 -4.09 2.23 -26.97
CA THR A 324 -5.18 2.73 -26.13
C THR A 324 -4.70 3.92 -25.34
N ASP A 325 -5.55 4.93 -25.30
CA ASP A 325 -5.41 6.06 -24.40
C ASP A 325 -5.67 5.58 -22.96
N TYR A 326 -4.60 5.46 -22.19
CA TYR A 326 -4.58 5.13 -20.77
C TYR A 326 -5.44 6.11 -19.96
N TYR A 327 -5.53 7.38 -20.39
CA TYR A 327 -6.27 8.42 -19.69
C TYR A 327 -7.79 8.22 -19.73
N GLN A 328 -8.34 7.62 -20.81
CA GLN A 328 -9.78 7.31 -20.88
C GLN A 328 -10.23 6.30 -19.81
N THR A 329 -9.29 5.57 -19.23
CA THR A 329 -9.55 4.61 -18.15
C THR A 329 -8.75 4.91 -16.88
N TRP A 330 -8.10 6.07 -16.78
CA TRP A 330 -7.25 6.45 -15.65
C TRP A 330 -7.97 6.26 -14.31
N PRO A 331 -7.28 5.77 -13.25
CA PRO A 331 -5.84 5.47 -13.15
C PRO A 331 -5.45 4.02 -13.47
N ILE A 332 -6.38 3.17 -13.95
CA ILE A 332 -6.12 1.73 -14.17
C ILE A 332 -6.52 1.35 -15.59
N LEU A 333 -5.60 0.75 -16.36
CA LEU A 333 -5.96 0.19 -17.66
C LEU A 333 -6.94 -0.96 -17.50
N ARG A 334 -8.07 -0.88 -18.22
CA ARG A 334 -9.11 -1.92 -18.22
C ARG A 334 -9.19 -2.58 -19.59
N VAL A 335 -8.60 -3.77 -19.71
CA VAL A 335 -8.65 -4.55 -20.94
C VAL A 335 -9.90 -5.42 -20.96
N LYS A 336 -10.74 -5.28 -22.00
CA LYS A 336 -12.06 -5.91 -22.07
C LYS A 336 -12.31 -6.54 -23.43
N GLY A 337 -13.27 -7.47 -23.49
CA GLY A 337 -13.84 -7.96 -24.75
C GLY A 337 -12.88 -8.81 -25.60
N MET A 338 -11.77 -9.27 -25.02
CA MET A 338 -10.82 -10.13 -25.70
C MET A 338 -11.29 -11.58 -25.65
N GLN A 339 -11.09 -12.30 -26.75
CA GLN A 339 -11.37 -13.72 -26.89
C GLN A 339 -10.06 -14.48 -27.01
N TYR A 340 -9.97 -15.61 -26.33
CA TYR A 340 -8.82 -16.50 -26.39
C TYR A 340 -9.07 -17.62 -27.39
N ASN A 341 -8.08 -17.91 -28.24
CA ASN A 341 -8.17 -18.99 -29.21
C ASN A 341 -7.73 -20.33 -28.60
N THR A 342 -6.86 -20.29 -27.57
CA THR A 342 -6.38 -21.49 -26.88
C THR A 342 -6.34 -21.31 -25.36
N ALA A 343 -6.08 -22.41 -24.64
CA ALA A 343 -5.98 -22.41 -23.18
C ALA A 343 -4.77 -21.67 -22.61
N LYS A 344 -3.87 -21.20 -23.47
CA LYS A 344 -2.57 -20.67 -23.11
C LYS A 344 -2.33 -19.38 -23.87
N ASP A 345 -3.25 -18.44 -23.88
CA ASP A 345 -3.03 -17.17 -24.55
C ASP A 345 -2.51 -16.15 -23.52
N TYR A 346 -1.63 -15.24 -23.96
CA TYR A 346 -1.00 -14.24 -23.12
C TYR A 346 -1.54 -12.85 -23.43
N LEU A 347 -1.69 -12.02 -22.39
CA LEU A 347 -1.80 -10.57 -22.56
C LEU A 347 -0.40 -10.01 -22.75
N TRP A 348 -0.17 -9.32 -23.87
CA TRP A 348 1.07 -8.61 -24.16
C TRP A 348 0.88 -7.12 -23.94
N LEU A 349 1.88 -6.46 -23.37
CA LEU A 349 1.90 -5.03 -23.07
C LEU A 349 3.22 -4.42 -23.55
N LYS A 350 3.13 -3.18 -24.04
CA LYS A 350 4.25 -2.28 -24.32
C LYS A 350 3.96 -0.95 -23.65
N LEU A 351 4.99 -0.37 -23.04
CA LEU A 351 4.94 0.90 -22.33
C LEU A 351 5.93 1.88 -23.00
N PRO A 352 5.61 3.18 -23.09
CA PRO A 352 6.64 4.19 -23.34
C PRO A 352 7.47 4.39 -22.05
N LEU A 353 8.74 4.76 -22.13
CA LEU A 353 9.62 4.88 -20.96
C LEU A 353 10.57 6.08 -21.06
N TYR A 354 11.00 6.62 -19.91
CA TYR A 354 11.84 7.82 -19.80
C TYR A 354 13.01 7.51 -18.90
N LYS A 355 14.21 7.73 -19.40
CA LYS A 355 15.45 7.62 -18.66
C LYS A 355 15.95 9.01 -18.28
N LEU A 356 16.30 9.17 -17.00
CA LEU A 356 16.95 10.38 -16.50
C LEU A 356 18.35 10.56 -17.10
N LYS A 357 19.06 9.46 -17.42
CA LYS A 357 20.37 9.44 -18.07
C LYS A 357 20.41 8.31 -19.09
N LEU A 358 21.18 8.47 -20.16
CA LEU A 358 21.28 7.52 -21.28
C LEU A 358 21.55 6.07 -20.82
N ASP A 359 22.41 5.92 -19.80
CA ASP A 359 22.84 4.61 -19.29
C ASP A 359 22.01 4.08 -18.12
N SER A 360 21.00 4.82 -17.63
CA SER A 360 20.21 4.36 -16.48
C SER A 360 19.32 3.17 -16.85
N PRO A 361 19.46 2.02 -16.16
CA PRO A 361 18.55 0.90 -16.34
C PRO A 361 17.17 1.26 -15.80
N PHE A 362 16.20 0.45 -16.16
CA PHE A 362 14.88 0.50 -15.58
C PHE A 362 14.42 -0.91 -15.24
N TYR A 363 13.55 -0.97 -14.25
CA TYR A 363 13.12 -2.22 -13.69
C TYR A 363 11.61 -2.31 -13.67
N LEU A 364 11.14 -3.51 -13.98
CA LEU A 364 9.75 -3.87 -13.87
C LEU A 364 9.61 -5.02 -12.88
N CYS A 365 8.76 -4.82 -11.89
CA CYS A 365 8.46 -5.82 -10.88
C CYS A 365 6.96 -6.10 -10.91
N SER A 366 6.55 -7.36 -11.00
CA SER A 366 5.14 -7.72 -10.88
C SER A 366 4.87 -8.38 -9.54
N PHE A 367 3.80 -7.93 -8.90
CA PHE A 367 3.39 -8.43 -7.60
C PHE A 367 2.36 -9.55 -7.72
N THR A 368 1.51 -9.54 -8.75
CA THR A 368 0.37 -10.46 -8.87
C THR A 368 0.52 -11.57 -9.91
N GLY A 369 1.72 -11.78 -10.47
CA GLY A 369 1.95 -12.90 -11.37
C GLY A 369 3.36 -12.96 -11.95
N TYR A 370 3.66 -14.07 -12.62
CA TYR A 370 4.82 -14.16 -13.49
C TYR A 370 4.54 -13.39 -14.77
N PHE A 371 5.46 -12.51 -15.17
CA PHE A 371 5.52 -11.98 -16.52
C PHE A 371 6.81 -12.43 -17.17
N TYR A 372 6.83 -12.41 -18.50
CA TYR A 372 8.00 -12.80 -19.27
C TYR A 372 8.27 -11.74 -20.31
N SER A 373 9.54 -11.51 -20.59
CA SER A 373 9.93 -10.76 -21.76
C SER A 373 9.97 -11.69 -22.99
N VAL A 374 10.21 -11.15 -24.17
CA VAL A 374 10.46 -11.94 -25.38
C VAL A 374 11.76 -12.74 -25.22
N TYR A 375 12.76 -12.15 -24.55
CA TYR A 375 14.10 -12.72 -24.42
C TYR A 375 14.27 -13.62 -23.18
N GLU A 376 13.55 -13.35 -22.09
CA GLU A 376 13.69 -14.07 -20.82
C GLU A 376 12.37 -14.72 -20.39
N LYS A 377 12.43 -16.05 -20.17
CA LYS A 377 11.24 -16.91 -19.99
C LYS A 377 11.09 -17.46 -18.57
N SER A 378 11.82 -16.95 -17.57
CA SER A 378 11.93 -17.60 -16.26
C SER A 378 11.72 -16.73 -15.02
N THR A 379 11.61 -15.41 -15.13
CA THR A 379 11.71 -14.52 -13.96
C THR A 379 10.38 -13.82 -13.64
N GLN A 380 10.06 -13.61 -12.35
CA GLN A 380 8.93 -12.75 -11.91
C GLN A 380 9.28 -11.26 -11.96
N ASN A 381 10.57 -10.97 -12.04
CA ASN A 381 11.19 -9.68 -11.93
C ASN A 381 12.13 -9.53 -13.12
N TYR A 382 12.04 -8.42 -13.85
CA TYR A 382 12.79 -8.28 -15.09
C TYR A 382 13.54 -6.95 -15.14
N GLY A 383 14.82 -7.03 -15.51
CA GLY A 383 15.68 -5.87 -15.77
C GLY A 383 15.74 -5.54 -17.26
N LEU A 384 15.60 -4.25 -17.58
CA LEU A 384 15.79 -3.60 -18.90
C LEU A 384 14.91 -4.12 -20.07
N ILE A 385 13.78 -3.45 -20.28
CA ILE A 385 12.77 -3.61 -21.37
C ILE A 385 13.04 -2.66 -22.58
N ALA A 386 14.25 -2.11 -22.76
CA ALA A 386 14.52 -1.17 -23.86
C ALA A 386 15.81 -1.48 -24.60
N ASN A 387 15.73 -1.48 -25.92
CA ASN A 387 16.83 -1.83 -26.81
C ASN A 387 17.72 -0.63 -27.18
N ASP A 388 17.30 0.60 -26.85
CA ASP A 388 18.00 1.84 -27.19
C ASP A 388 18.57 2.52 -25.94
N THR A 389 19.90 2.54 -25.85
CA THR A 389 20.67 3.16 -24.77
C THR A 389 21.08 4.60 -25.09
N GLU A 390 20.81 5.10 -26.30
CA GLU A 390 21.25 6.42 -26.76
C GLU A 390 20.16 7.51 -26.66
N LYS A 391 18.94 7.14 -26.25
CA LYS A 391 17.82 8.08 -26.06
C LYS A 391 17.37 8.18 -24.60
N THR A 392 17.03 9.40 -24.17
CA THR A 392 16.38 9.68 -22.88
C THR A 392 14.89 9.35 -22.88
N THR A 393 14.23 9.41 -24.05
CA THR A 393 12.84 8.99 -24.22
C THR A 393 12.78 7.78 -25.13
N ILE A 394 12.11 6.72 -24.66
CA ILE A 394 12.01 5.42 -25.33
C ILE A 394 10.57 5.24 -25.79
N ASN A 395 10.38 5.24 -27.11
CA ASN A 395 9.07 5.03 -27.72
C ASN A 395 8.70 3.55 -27.74
N PHE A 396 7.44 3.24 -28.07
CA PHE A 396 6.96 1.86 -28.15
C PHE A 396 7.78 0.95 -29.07
N ASP A 397 8.34 1.49 -30.16
CA ASP A 397 9.15 0.70 -31.10
C ASP A 397 10.49 0.26 -30.49
N ASP A 398 10.97 1.03 -29.51
CA ASP A 398 12.23 0.79 -28.82
C ASP A 398 12.02 -0.04 -27.53
N THR A 399 10.77 -0.24 -27.09
CA THR A 399 10.42 -1.07 -25.92
C THR A 399 10.07 -2.52 -26.27
N GLU A 400 10.59 -3.42 -25.45
CA GLU A 400 10.31 -4.84 -25.52
C GLU A 400 8.88 -5.16 -25.04
N PRO A 401 8.11 -6.00 -25.75
CA PRO A 401 6.85 -6.51 -25.22
C PRO A 401 7.04 -7.40 -24.01
N ILE A 402 6.27 -7.12 -22.96
CA ILE A 402 6.12 -8.02 -21.82
C ILE A 402 4.82 -8.79 -21.94
N ARG A 403 4.78 -10.02 -21.44
CA ARG A 403 3.58 -10.86 -21.48
C ARG A 403 3.22 -11.41 -20.11
N PHE A 404 1.93 -11.41 -19.81
CA PHE A 404 1.36 -11.88 -18.56
C PHE A 404 0.58 -13.17 -18.77
N TRP A 405 0.74 -14.08 -17.82
CA TRP A 405 -0.17 -15.21 -17.70
C TRP A 405 -1.54 -14.72 -17.26
N ASN A 406 -2.56 -15.27 -17.91
CA ASN A 406 -3.93 -15.05 -17.52
C ASN A 406 -4.72 -16.34 -17.65
N TRP A 407 -5.91 -16.36 -17.05
CA TRP A 407 -6.83 -17.48 -17.16
C TRP A 407 -7.99 -17.13 -18.08
N ARG A 408 -8.69 -18.16 -18.54
CA ARG A 408 -9.84 -18.05 -19.43
C ARG A 408 -11.07 -18.67 -18.81
N HIS A 409 -12.22 -18.19 -19.23
CA HIS A 409 -13.49 -18.85 -18.96
C HIS A 409 -13.74 -20.03 -19.91
N ASN A 410 -14.77 -20.82 -19.61
CA ASN A 410 -15.16 -21.98 -20.42
C ASN A 410 -15.69 -21.60 -21.81
N ASP A 411 -16.17 -20.37 -21.99
CA ASP A 411 -16.63 -19.79 -23.25
C ASP A 411 -15.49 -19.17 -24.08
N ASN A 412 -14.23 -19.36 -23.65
CA ASN A 412 -13.03 -18.75 -24.21
C ASN A 412 -12.92 -17.22 -24.06
N SER A 413 -13.74 -16.58 -23.20
CA SER A 413 -13.51 -15.18 -22.87
C SER A 413 -12.33 -15.01 -21.90
N LEU A 414 -11.83 -13.78 -21.87
CA LEU A 414 -10.86 -13.29 -20.89
C LEU A 414 -11.39 -13.54 -19.46
N GLY A 415 -10.63 -14.21 -18.60
CA GLY A 415 -10.94 -14.26 -17.17
C GLY A 415 -10.63 -12.93 -16.49
N ALA A 416 -11.45 -12.51 -15.52
CA ALA A 416 -11.17 -11.34 -14.69
C ALA A 416 -9.80 -11.49 -14.02
N ASN A 417 -8.97 -10.46 -14.00
CA ASN A 417 -7.67 -10.55 -13.34
C ASN A 417 -7.18 -9.16 -12.94
N TYR A 418 -6.26 -9.12 -11.97
CA TYR A 418 -5.58 -7.92 -11.54
C TYR A 418 -4.07 -8.11 -11.70
N ILE A 419 -3.49 -7.40 -12.65
CA ILE A 419 -2.05 -7.39 -12.91
C ILE A 419 -1.49 -6.13 -12.25
N PHE A 420 -0.64 -6.32 -11.24
CA PHE A 420 -0.05 -5.24 -10.47
C PHE A 420 1.44 -5.19 -10.74
N ILE A 421 1.90 -4.03 -11.20
CA ILE A 421 3.26 -3.83 -11.71
C ILE A 421 3.83 -2.54 -11.13
N LYS A 422 5.12 -2.55 -10.79
CA LYS A 422 5.89 -1.34 -10.51
C LYS A 422 6.93 -1.12 -11.60
N VAL A 423 6.99 0.10 -12.12
CA VAL A 423 8.04 0.62 -12.99
C VAL A 423 8.92 1.52 -12.14
N SER A 424 10.24 1.30 -12.21
CA SER A 424 11.20 2.10 -11.47
C SER A 424 12.40 2.48 -12.32
N TYR A 425 12.94 3.67 -12.02
CA TYR A 425 14.12 4.25 -12.64
C TYR A 425 15.16 4.54 -11.56
N PRO A 426 15.74 3.50 -10.90
CA PRO A 426 16.68 3.73 -9.83
C PRO A 426 17.85 4.56 -10.39
N PRO A 427 18.19 5.68 -9.74
CA PRO A 427 19.25 6.56 -10.24
C PRO A 427 20.58 5.80 -10.27
N GLU A 428 21.46 6.18 -11.22
CA GLU A 428 22.84 5.68 -11.20
C GLU A 428 23.51 6.06 -9.87
N PRO A 429 24.00 5.07 -9.12
CA PRO A 429 24.63 5.34 -7.84
C PRO A 429 25.93 6.11 -8.06
N SER A 430 26.12 7.20 -7.31
CA SER A 430 27.37 7.97 -7.32
C SER A 430 28.09 7.79 -6.00
N ALA A 431 29.35 7.39 -6.06
CA ALA A 431 30.20 7.04 -4.91
C ALA A 431 30.51 8.18 -3.90
N GLN A 432 29.87 9.34 -3.99
CA GLN A 432 30.21 10.54 -3.21
C GLN A 432 29.04 11.22 -2.49
N GLU A 433 27.81 10.69 -2.56
CA GLU A 433 26.65 11.34 -1.96
C GLU A 433 25.99 10.41 -0.93
N VAL A 434 26.39 10.55 0.34
CA VAL A 434 25.85 9.87 1.55
C VAL A 434 24.33 10.20 1.78
N SER A 435 23.62 10.75 0.80
CA SER A 435 22.32 11.38 0.98
C SER A 435 21.32 11.28 -0.19
N ARG A 436 21.67 10.56 -1.29
CA ARG A 436 20.73 10.34 -2.41
C ARG A 436 19.59 9.37 -2.08
N GLU A 437 19.87 8.48 -1.17
CA GLU A 437 19.01 7.41 -0.66
C GLU A 437 17.69 7.95 -0.06
N LEU A 438 17.73 9.12 0.59
CA LEU A 438 16.54 9.80 1.09
C LEU A 438 15.72 10.56 0.04
N ARG A 439 16.23 10.74 -1.19
CA ARG A 439 15.61 11.65 -2.17
C ARG A 439 14.28 11.09 -2.64
N ASP A 440 13.21 11.77 -2.26
CA ASP A 440 11.83 11.42 -2.56
C ASP A 440 11.28 10.14 -1.91
N LEU A 441 12.08 9.47 -1.08
CA LEU A 441 11.73 8.19 -0.51
C LEU A 441 10.51 8.27 0.42
N PHE A 442 10.47 9.29 1.26
CA PHE A 442 9.42 9.47 2.26
C PHE A 442 8.44 10.56 1.87
N ARG A 443 7.20 10.17 1.62
CA ARG A 443 6.08 11.09 1.53
C ARG A 443 5.77 11.67 2.92
N VAL A 444 5.62 12.99 3.01
CA VAL A 444 5.28 13.68 4.26
C VAL A 444 3.90 13.26 4.79
N ASN A 445 2.98 12.86 3.89
CA ASN A 445 1.65 12.38 4.26
C ASN A 445 1.60 10.91 4.71
N ILE A 446 2.74 10.31 5.07
CA ILE A 446 2.75 9.03 5.78
C ILE A 446 1.94 9.20 7.08
N GLU A 447 0.90 8.41 7.23
CA GLU A 447 -0.07 8.55 8.31
C GLU A 447 0.28 7.67 9.51
N SER A 448 0.30 8.26 10.71
CA SER A 448 0.10 7.51 11.96
C SER A 448 -1.37 7.19 12.15
N PHE A 449 -1.65 5.97 12.58
CA PHE A 449 -2.96 5.63 13.15
C PHE A 449 -2.88 5.33 14.66
N PHE A 450 -1.68 5.35 15.25
CA PHE A 450 -1.51 5.37 16.69
C PHE A 450 -1.94 6.77 17.18
N SER A 451 -2.85 6.88 18.14
CA SER A 451 -3.38 8.19 18.50
C SER A 451 -2.34 9.09 19.13
N ASP A 452 -2.64 10.38 19.12
CA ASP A 452 -2.00 11.40 19.93
C ASP A 452 -2.17 11.17 21.45
N THR A 453 -2.81 10.08 21.88
CA THR A 453 -2.66 9.60 23.26
C THR A 453 -1.18 9.35 23.47
N VAL A 454 -0.60 10.02 24.46
CA VAL A 454 0.82 9.97 24.77
C VAL A 454 1.21 8.50 24.96
N LEU A 455 1.90 7.93 23.95
CA LEU A 455 2.63 6.68 24.13
C LEU A 455 3.47 6.88 25.39
N THR A 456 3.36 5.98 26.36
CA THR A 456 4.16 6.14 27.58
C THR A 456 5.63 5.85 27.28
N ASP A 457 6.51 6.20 28.22
CA ASP A 457 7.92 5.84 28.08
C ASP A 457 8.04 4.31 27.92
N GLY A 458 8.77 3.86 26.90
CA GLY A 458 8.88 2.43 26.55
C GLY A 458 7.86 1.92 25.53
N GLU A 459 6.81 2.69 25.21
CA GLU A 459 5.84 2.32 24.18
C GLU A 459 6.19 2.95 22.81
N PHE A 460 6.06 2.16 21.75
CA PHE A 460 6.20 2.65 20.39
C PHE A 460 5.29 1.91 19.41
N GLY A 461 4.73 2.64 18.46
CA GLY A 461 3.88 2.13 17.39
C GLY A 461 4.65 2.07 16.09
N VAL A 462 4.58 0.93 15.39
CA VAL A 462 5.23 0.71 14.10
C VAL A 462 4.19 0.52 13.01
N LYS A 463 4.39 1.16 11.86
CA LYS A 463 3.64 0.91 10.63
C LYS A 463 4.61 0.67 9.48
N ASN A 464 4.52 -0.49 8.86
CA ASN A 464 5.15 -0.75 7.57
C ASN A 464 4.15 -0.52 6.45
N TYR A 465 4.67 -0.16 5.28
CA TYR A 465 3.97 -0.18 4.02
C TYR A 465 4.60 -1.22 3.09
N ASP A 466 3.76 -1.93 2.35
CA ASP A 466 4.19 -2.89 1.34
C ASP A 466 5.07 -2.23 0.27
N SER A 467 6.01 -2.99 -0.28
CA SER A 467 7.08 -2.48 -1.13
C SER A 467 6.63 -1.89 -2.45
N ILE A 468 5.39 -2.14 -2.87
CA ILE A 468 4.79 -1.42 -3.99
C ILE A 468 4.72 0.10 -3.76
N ASN A 469 4.63 0.53 -2.50
CA ASN A 469 4.58 1.94 -2.11
C ASN A 469 5.98 2.59 -2.02
N ALA A 470 7.06 1.83 -2.20
CA ALA A 470 8.44 2.32 -2.10
C ALA A 470 9.16 2.18 -3.44
N PRO A 471 10.11 3.06 -3.79
CA PRO A 471 10.91 2.92 -4.99
C PRO A 471 11.70 1.60 -4.99
N ILE A 472 12.01 1.09 -6.18
CA ILE A 472 13.00 0.02 -6.33
C ILE A 472 14.38 0.67 -6.20
N THR A 473 15.26 0.04 -5.45
CA THR A 473 16.60 0.56 -5.16
C THR A 473 17.66 -0.30 -5.85
N ARG A 474 18.78 0.30 -6.23
CA ARG A 474 19.94 -0.40 -6.80
C ARG A 474 21.16 -0.14 -5.92
N ASP A 475 21.83 -1.21 -5.51
CA ASP A 475 23.09 -1.11 -4.79
C ASP A 475 24.25 -0.98 -5.78
N SER A 476 25.00 0.13 -5.68
CA SER A 476 26.20 0.38 -6.51
C SER A 476 27.26 -0.68 -6.37
N SER A 477 27.44 -1.22 -5.18
CA SER A 477 28.59 -2.04 -4.83
C SER A 477 28.44 -3.46 -5.36
N THR A 478 27.21 -3.97 -5.34
CA THR A 478 26.88 -5.33 -5.76
C THR A 478 26.20 -5.39 -7.14
N GLY A 479 25.68 -4.26 -7.63
CA GLY A 479 24.84 -4.21 -8.83
C GLY A 479 23.45 -4.82 -8.63
N GLN A 480 23.13 -5.27 -7.41
CA GLN A 480 21.83 -5.85 -7.07
C GLN A 480 20.74 -4.78 -7.01
N VAL A 481 19.51 -5.20 -7.26
CA VAL A 481 18.33 -4.33 -7.32
C VAL A 481 17.24 -4.96 -6.48
N TYR A 482 16.57 -4.15 -5.66
CA TYR A 482 15.68 -4.62 -4.61
C TYR A 482 14.34 -3.89 -4.61
N THR A 483 13.27 -4.61 -4.24
CA THR A 483 12.11 -3.95 -3.63
C THR A 483 12.47 -3.51 -2.21
N SER A 484 11.86 -2.43 -1.73
CA SER A 484 12.11 -1.90 -0.38
C SER A 484 10.82 -1.77 0.40
N VAL A 485 10.86 -1.99 1.71
CA VAL A 485 9.74 -1.66 2.61
C VAL A 485 10.02 -0.30 3.21
N ILE A 486 9.05 0.62 3.13
CA ILE A 486 9.07 1.89 3.88
C ILE A 486 8.17 1.81 5.08
N GLY A 487 8.53 2.49 6.16
CA GLY A 487 7.72 2.51 7.36
C GLY A 487 7.96 3.72 8.23
N ILE A 488 7.16 3.77 9.29
CA ILE A 488 7.18 4.82 10.29
C ILE A 488 7.04 4.22 11.68
N VAL A 489 7.82 4.74 12.63
CA VAL A 489 7.75 4.43 14.05
C VAL A 489 7.45 5.70 14.83
N TYR A 490 6.50 5.60 15.74
CA TYR A 490 6.18 6.64 16.71
C TYR A 490 6.58 6.15 18.09
N ASP A 491 7.35 6.93 18.82
CA ASP A 491 7.46 6.81 20.27
C ASP A 491 6.83 8.05 20.93
N LYS A 492 7.02 8.25 22.23
CA LYS A 492 6.48 9.38 22.98
C LYS A 492 6.90 10.76 22.45
N GLU A 493 8.15 10.92 22.00
CA GLU A 493 8.75 12.22 21.68
C GLU A 493 9.21 12.33 20.22
N HIS A 494 9.41 11.20 19.54
CA HIS A 494 10.02 11.08 18.22
C HIS A 494 9.17 10.31 17.21
N VAL A 495 9.46 10.59 15.95
CA VAL A 495 8.96 9.92 14.76
C VAL A 495 10.15 9.49 13.93
N THR A 496 10.27 8.20 13.65
CA THR A 496 11.33 7.66 12.80
C THR A 496 10.73 7.10 11.52
N LEU A 497 11.13 7.66 10.39
CA LEU A 497 10.88 7.11 9.07
C LEU A 497 12.03 6.16 8.73
N TYR A 498 11.72 5.03 8.11
CA TYR A 498 12.75 4.06 7.74
C TYR A 498 12.43 3.36 6.43
N THR A 499 13.46 2.91 5.73
CA THR A 499 13.36 1.96 4.61
C THR A 499 14.34 0.82 4.81
N TYR A 500 13.99 -0.37 4.35
CA TYR A 500 14.94 -1.49 4.26
C TYR A 500 14.68 -2.34 3.02
N ARG A 501 15.73 -3.00 2.53
CA ARG A 501 15.68 -3.91 1.38
C ARG A 501 14.83 -5.15 1.71
N GLU A 502 13.89 -5.49 0.83
CA GLU A 502 12.95 -6.61 1.04
C GLU A 502 13.27 -7.81 0.15
N ASN A 503 13.28 -7.65 -1.18
CA ASN A 503 13.52 -8.76 -2.11
C ASN A 503 14.50 -8.34 -3.21
N ILE A 504 15.51 -9.16 -3.49
CA ILE A 504 16.32 -9.01 -4.71
C ILE A 504 15.44 -9.33 -5.91
N ILE A 505 15.32 -8.36 -6.82
CA ILE A 505 14.58 -8.52 -8.07
C ILE A 505 15.50 -8.68 -9.29
N TYR A 506 16.75 -8.25 -9.17
CA TYR A 506 17.77 -8.43 -10.19
C TYR A 506 19.18 -8.42 -9.56
N SER A 507 20.09 -9.22 -10.11
CA SER A 507 21.50 -9.25 -9.71
C SER A 507 22.37 -9.52 -10.95
N GLU A 508 23.48 -8.79 -11.10
CA GLU A 508 24.46 -9.02 -12.18
C GLU A 508 25.31 -10.29 -11.95
N SER A 509 25.29 -10.81 -10.73
CA SER A 509 25.98 -12.05 -10.34
C SER A 509 24.98 -13.11 -9.88
N GLU A 510 25.31 -14.39 -10.08
CA GLU A 510 24.54 -15.50 -9.51
C GLU A 510 24.66 -15.43 -7.98
N VAL A 511 23.70 -14.80 -7.32
CA VAL A 511 23.61 -14.75 -5.86
C VAL A 511 22.37 -15.52 -5.41
N ASP A 512 22.59 -16.49 -4.52
CA ASP A 512 21.59 -17.43 -4.01
C ASP A 512 20.91 -16.91 -2.72
N GLU A 513 20.77 -15.60 -2.53
CA GLU A 513 20.29 -15.05 -1.26
C GLU A 513 18.89 -14.45 -1.35
N TYR A 514 17.97 -15.08 -0.60
CA TYR A 514 16.64 -14.55 -0.32
C TYR A 514 16.65 -13.90 1.07
N PHE A 515 16.48 -12.58 1.13
CA PHE A 515 16.06 -11.93 2.38
C PHE A 515 14.64 -12.39 2.67
N SER A 516 14.39 -13.00 3.82
CA SER A 516 13.06 -13.55 4.09
C SER A 516 12.66 -13.44 5.54
N TYR A 517 12.87 -12.27 6.15
CA TYR A 517 12.12 -11.92 7.36
C TYR A 517 11.77 -10.42 7.39
N PRO A 518 10.47 -10.05 7.42
CA PRO A 518 10.08 -8.68 7.72
C PRO A 518 10.57 -8.34 9.13
N ILE A 519 11.49 -7.39 9.20
CA ILE A 519 12.23 -7.04 10.42
C ILE A 519 11.27 -6.45 11.45
N PHE A 520 10.35 -5.62 10.96
CA PHE A 520 9.34 -4.96 11.74
C PHE A 520 7.96 -5.46 11.34
N LYS A 521 7.08 -5.68 12.31
CA LYS A 521 5.64 -5.88 12.05
C LYS A 521 4.87 -4.64 12.46
N THR A 522 3.81 -4.33 11.71
CA THR A 522 2.88 -3.27 12.09
C THR A 522 2.20 -3.61 13.41
N GLY A 523 2.20 -2.68 14.36
CA GLY A 523 1.60 -2.89 15.68
C GLY A 523 2.13 -1.97 16.77
N LEU A 524 1.53 -2.05 17.95
CA LEU A 524 1.99 -1.38 19.16
C LEU A 524 2.91 -2.33 19.95
N TYR A 525 4.00 -1.80 20.48
CA TYR A 525 4.98 -2.53 21.26
C TYR A 525 5.26 -1.80 22.56
N THR A 526 5.56 -2.58 23.59
CA THR A 526 6.04 -2.08 24.88
C THR A 526 7.36 -2.77 25.17
N LYS A 527 8.39 -2.01 25.50
CA LYS A 527 9.67 -2.56 25.92
C LYS A 527 10.14 -1.90 27.21
N GLU A 528 10.52 -2.73 28.17
CA GLU A 528 11.23 -2.29 29.35
C GLU A 528 12.68 -2.00 28.97
N TYR A 529 13.05 -0.73 28.96
CA TYR A 529 14.45 -0.28 29.03
C TYR A 529 14.59 0.68 30.20
N ALA A 530 15.78 0.75 30.79
CA ALA A 530 16.06 1.69 31.86
C ALA A 530 16.06 3.11 31.26
N ILE A 531 14.92 3.80 31.37
CA ILE A 531 14.72 5.15 30.84
C ILE A 531 15.80 6.11 31.36
N GLU A 532 16.27 5.91 32.58
CA GLU A 532 17.36 6.67 33.20
C GLU A 532 18.71 6.59 32.48
N ASP A 533 18.94 5.57 31.64
CA ASP A 533 20.14 5.47 30.80
C ASP A 533 20.09 6.42 29.58
N TYR A 534 18.93 7.04 29.31
CA TYR A 534 18.67 7.84 28.11
C TYR A 534 17.94 9.15 28.42
N ASP A 535 18.39 10.27 27.87
CA ASP A 535 17.67 11.55 28.00
C ASP A 535 16.55 11.63 26.95
N LEU A 536 15.35 11.14 27.31
CA LEU A 536 14.15 11.19 26.46
C LEU A 536 13.60 12.60 26.26
N ALA A 537 13.90 13.54 27.17
CA ALA A 537 13.35 14.89 27.15
C ALA A 537 14.24 15.88 26.35
N GLY A 538 15.47 15.49 26.04
CA GLY A 538 16.41 16.25 25.23
C GLY A 538 16.26 16.01 23.73
N VAL A 539 16.52 17.06 22.94
CA VAL A 539 16.65 17.03 21.46
C VAL A 539 17.84 16.18 20.98
N THR A 540 18.57 15.55 21.91
CA THR A 540 19.88 14.95 21.70
C THR A 540 19.85 13.43 21.56
N ASN A 541 18.78 12.72 21.95
CA ASN A 541 18.70 11.27 21.77
C ASN A 541 17.65 10.87 20.72
N PRO A 542 18.01 10.10 19.68
CA PRO A 542 17.06 9.61 18.69
C PRO A 542 16.10 8.57 19.29
N ASN A 543 15.13 8.11 18.50
CA ASN A 543 14.08 7.15 18.89
C ASN A 543 14.66 5.84 19.47
N ILE A 544 14.83 5.80 20.79
CA ILE A 544 15.42 4.68 21.53
C ILE A 544 14.56 3.42 21.40
N GLY A 545 13.23 3.58 21.28
CA GLY A 545 12.29 2.48 21.07
C GLY A 545 12.56 1.74 19.77
N PHE A 546 12.73 2.47 18.67
CA PHE A 546 13.08 1.94 17.35
C PHE A 546 14.41 1.17 17.37
N LEU A 547 15.48 1.79 17.88
CA LEU A 547 16.80 1.16 17.97
C LEU A 547 16.77 -0.10 18.86
N SER A 548 15.99 -0.05 19.94
CA SER A 548 15.79 -1.17 20.84
C SER A 548 14.99 -2.30 20.21
N LEU A 549 13.98 -2.00 19.39
CA LEU A 549 13.22 -3.01 18.63
C LEU A 549 14.14 -3.70 17.62
N TRP A 550 14.93 -2.91 16.89
CA TRP A 550 15.88 -3.41 15.91
C TRP A 550 16.86 -4.41 16.53
N ARG A 551 17.57 -4.02 17.60
CA ARG A 551 18.52 -4.88 18.31
C ARG A 551 17.94 -6.24 18.70
N ASN A 552 16.69 -6.28 19.17
CA ASN A 552 16.07 -7.50 19.68
C ASN A 552 15.55 -8.44 18.58
N ARG A 553 15.47 -7.97 17.33
CA ARG A 553 14.93 -8.73 16.20
C ARG A 553 16.00 -9.34 15.31
N GLN A 554 17.24 -8.89 15.45
CA GLN A 554 18.37 -9.43 14.71
C GLN A 554 18.84 -10.77 15.31
N ILE A 555 19.31 -11.65 14.42
CA ILE A 555 19.83 -12.99 14.78
C ILE A 555 21.22 -12.89 15.45
N ILE A 556 21.86 -11.71 15.38
CA ILE A 556 23.21 -11.47 15.87
C ILE A 556 23.17 -11.06 17.36
N ASP A 557 23.51 -11.98 18.25
CA ASP A 557 23.53 -11.80 19.72
C ASP A 557 24.55 -10.76 20.25
N ASN A 558 25.34 -10.13 19.39
CA ASN A 558 26.48 -9.26 19.76
C ASN A 558 26.28 -7.76 19.47
N GLN A 559 25.06 -7.30 19.25
CA GLN A 559 24.78 -5.86 19.04
C GLN A 559 24.65 -5.12 20.38
N THR A 560 25.43 -4.05 20.54
CA THR A 560 25.30 -3.13 21.69
C THR A 560 24.93 -1.73 21.20
N ILE A 561 23.90 -1.14 21.80
CA ILE A 561 23.61 0.29 21.60
C ILE A 561 24.58 1.04 22.50
N ARG A 562 25.49 1.83 21.90
CA ARG A 562 26.47 2.64 22.62
C ARG A 562 26.21 4.12 22.40
N LYS A 563 26.36 4.89 23.47
CA LYS A 563 26.36 6.35 23.41
C LYS A 563 27.76 6.82 23.01
N LEU A 564 27.87 7.46 21.85
CA LEU A 564 29.08 8.10 21.37
C LEU A 564 29.00 9.59 21.66
N THR A 565 30.00 10.13 22.34
CA THR A 565 30.10 11.57 22.58
C THR A 565 31.12 12.15 21.61
N VAL A 566 30.64 12.97 20.67
CA VAL A 566 31.40 13.61 19.60
C VAL A 566 31.68 15.05 19.99
N ASN A 567 32.94 15.40 20.20
CA ASN A 567 33.34 16.77 20.57
C ASN A 567 33.46 17.65 19.31
N ASN A 568 32.56 18.62 19.13
CA ASN A 568 32.54 19.46 17.94
C ASN A 568 33.52 20.65 17.97
N GLY A 569 34.42 20.73 18.95
CA GLY A 569 35.42 21.80 19.08
C GLY A 569 34.93 23.06 19.81
N ASP A 570 33.61 23.23 20.00
CA ASP A 570 32.98 24.41 20.63
C ASP A 570 32.35 24.10 22.02
N ASP A 571 32.97 23.24 22.84
CA ASP A 571 32.48 22.78 24.17
C ASP A 571 31.11 22.05 24.19
N VAL A 572 30.38 21.99 23.07
CA VAL A 572 29.15 21.19 22.94
C VAL A 572 29.49 19.83 22.35
N ALA A 573 29.35 18.80 23.19
CA ALA A 573 29.48 17.43 22.74
C ALA A 573 28.13 16.93 22.18
N THR A 574 28.13 16.42 20.95
CA THR A 574 26.97 15.75 20.37
C THR A 574 26.98 14.31 20.84
N GLU A 575 25.92 13.88 21.51
CA GLU A 575 25.76 12.49 21.89
C GLU A 575 24.94 11.76 20.81
N VAL A 576 25.47 10.66 20.28
CA VAL A 576 24.81 9.86 19.24
C VAL A 576 24.70 8.43 19.71
N LEU A 577 23.53 7.81 19.53
CA LEU A 577 23.37 6.38 19.74
C LEU A 577 23.87 5.63 18.51
N THR A 578 24.87 4.78 18.70
CA THR A 578 25.45 3.93 17.66
C THR A 578 25.11 2.47 17.96
N LEU A 579 24.81 1.70 16.91
CA LEU A 579 24.71 0.25 17.00
C LEU A 579 26.09 -0.33 16.70
N ASN A 580 26.80 -0.79 17.74
CA ASN A 580 28.11 -1.40 17.56
C ASN A 580 27.98 -2.92 17.40
N LEU A 581 28.64 -3.46 16.37
CA LEU A 581 28.76 -4.88 16.07
C LEU A 581 30.12 -5.35 16.58
N ASP A 582 30.16 -6.13 17.67
CA ASP A 582 31.42 -6.69 18.17
C ASP A 582 31.81 -7.93 17.33
N GLY A 583 32.84 -7.84 16.47
CA GLY A 583 33.40 -8.98 15.71
C GLY A 583 34.05 -8.62 14.36
N ASP A 584 34.81 -9.56 13.77
CA ASP A 584 35.42 -9.46 12.44
C ASP A 584 34.46 -10.05 11.39
N PHE A 585 33.46 -9.28 10.97
CA PHE A 585 32.47 -9.74 9.99
C PHE A 585 32.82 -9.18 8.61
N LEU A 586 33.46 -10.05 7.81
CA LEU A 586 33.53 -9.96 6.36
C LEU A 586 32.21 -10.43 5.68
N GLU A 587 31.20 -10.83 6.45
CA GLU A 587 29.85 -11.12 5.95
C GLU A 587 28.96 -9.92 6.29
N SER A 588 28.60 -9.15 5.26
CA SER A 588 27.68 -8.02 5.34
C SER A 588 26.31 -8.49 5.82
N ASP A 589 25.82 -7.95 6.92
CA ASP A 589 24.38 -8.01 7.17
C ASP A 589 23.71 -7.02 6.20
N ASP A 590 23.30 -7.53 5.04
CA ASP A 590 22.71 -6.73 3.96
C ASP A 590 21.44 -5.98 4.39
N VAL A 591 20.80 -6.43 5.48
CA VAL A 591 19.70 -5.71 6.11
C VAL A 591 20.19 -4.46 6.82
N VAL A 592 21.32 -4.53 7.54
CA VAL A 592 21.96 -3.37 8.19
C VAL A 592 22.50 -2.41 7.14
N ASN A 593 23.14 -2.93 6.09
CA ASN A 593 23.69 -2.12 5.01
C ASN A 593 22.61 -1.52 4.10
N GLY A 594 21.38 -2.04 4.15
CA GLY A 594 20.25 -1.55 3.38
C GLY A 594 19.23 -0.74 4.18
N LEU A 595 19.49 -0.45 5.46
CA LEU A 595 18.59 0.31 6.33
C LEU A 595 18.92 1.80 6.24
N GLU A 596 17.94 2.62 5.86
CA GLU A 596 18.04 4.07 5.97
C GLU A 596 16.98 4.58 6.93
N VAL A 597 17.34 5.58 7.74
CA VAL A 597 16.46 6.11 8.79
C VAL A 597 16.54 7.63 8.88
N ILE A 598 15.40 8.25 9.14
CA ILE A 598 15.29 9.65 9.51
C ILE A 598 14.50 9.73 10.80
N THR A 599 15.07 10.32 11.85
CA THR A 599 14.34 10.59 13.10
C THR A 599 14.10 12.09 13.26
N LEU A 600 12.87 12.43 13.63
CA LEU A 600 12.38 13.77 13.89
C LEU A 600 11.71 13.79 15.27
N THR A 601 11.69 14.94 15.94
CA THR A 601 10.75 15.12 17.05
C THR A 601 9.32 15.11 16.53
N ARG A 602 8.34 14.75 17.39
CA ARG A 602 6.91 14.83 17.04
C ARG A 602 6.51 16.23 16.57
N SER A 603 7.09 17.27 17.18
CA SER A 603 6.81 18.66 16.81
C SER A 603 7.33 19.02 15.42
N GLU A 604 8.52 18.54 15.04
CA GLU A 604 9.10 18.73 13.71
C GLU A 604 8.31 17.96 12.65
N PHE A 605 7.95 16.70 12.94
CA PHE A 605 7.15 15.91 12.01
C PHE A 605 5.75 16.50 11.80
N ALA A 606 5.08 16.93 12.88
CA ALA A 606 3.80 17.63 12.78
C ALA A 606 3.93 18.96 12.01
N TYR A 607 5.03 19.71 12.20
CA TYR A 607 5.30 20.90 11.41
C TYR A 607 5.43 20.55 9.92
N LEU A 608 6.25 19.55 9.58
CA LEU A 608 6.44 19.06 8.21
C LEU A 608 5.11 18.67 7.54
N GLN A 609 4.24 17.94 8.25
CA GLN A 609 2.91 17.56 7.74
C GLN A 609 2.02 18.74 7.36
N ASN A 610 2.27 19.92 7.95
CA ASN A 610 1.50 21.12 7.70
C ASN A 610 2.19 22.10 6.73
N VAL A 611 3.44 21.85 6.34
CA VAL A 611 4.14 22.69 5.35
C VAL A 611 3.43 22.54 4.00
N GLN A 612 2.74 23.60 3.59
CA GLN A 612 2.27 23.76 2.22
C GLN A 612 3.40 24.38 1.41
N ALA A 613 3.94 23.62 0.46
CA ALA A 613 5.01 24.06 -0.43
C ALA A 613 4.66 23.65 -1.88
N GLY A 614 5.08 24.47 -2.84
CA GLY A 614 4.83 24.23 -4.27
C GLY A 614 3.48 24.73 -4.80
N ASP A 615 3.26 24.48 -6.09
CA ASP A 615 2.09 24.96 -6.85
C ASP A 615 0.82 24.08 -6.67
N PHE A 616 0.95 22.95 -5.95
CA PHE A 616 -0.09 21.91 -5.88
C PHE A 616 -0.53 21.59 -4.44
N PRO A 617 -1.40 22.41 -3.83
CA PRO A 617 -1.89 22.16 -2.48
C PRO A 617 -2.63 20.83 -2.40
N GLY A 618 -2.23 19.98 -1.45
CA GLY A 618 -2.83 18.67 -1.20
C GLY A 618 -2.13 17.48 -1.87
N HIS A 619 -1.26 17.70 -2.85
CA HIS A 619 -0.33 16.66 -3.31
C HIS A 619 0.73 16.41 -2.22
N PRO A 620 1.19 15.17 -1.99
CA PRO A 620 2.27 14.94 -1.04
C PRO A 620 3.54 15.67 -1.45
N ASN A 621 4.18 16.28 -0.45
CA ASN A 621 5.58 16.66 -0.48
C ASN A 621 6.43 15.46 -0.08
N PHE A 622 7.68 15.46 -0.53
CA PHE A 622 8.62 14.40 -0.22
C PHE A 622 9.79 14.94 0.58
N ILE A 623 10.28 14.18 1.55
CA ILE A 623 11.48 14.54 2.28
C ILE A 623 12.69 14.47 1.34
N ARG A 624 13.54 15.51 1.38
CA ARG A 624 14.76 15.58 0.59
C ARG A 624 15.92 16.16 1.40
N SER A 625 17.12 15.69 1.06
CA SER A 625 18.38 16.29 1.51
C SER A 625 18.60 17.63 0.79
N GLY A 626 18.78 18.70 1.56
CA GLY A 626 19.13 20.02 1.07
C GLY A 626 20.65 20.26 1.15
N GLU A 627 21.03 21.47 1.58
CA GLU A 627 22.44 21.83 1.77
C GLU A 627 23.13 20.87 2.74
N THR A 628 24.28 20.32 2.31
CA THR A 628 25.09 19.38 3.09
C THR A 628 26.42 20.02 3.44
N SER A 629 26.87 19.85 4.67
CA SER A 629 28.20 20.25 5.13
C SER A 629 28.91 19.06 5.77
N ILE A 630 30.18 18.87 5.45
CA ILE A 630 30.99 17.74 5.94
C ILE A 630 32.13 18.31 6.77
N LYS A 631 32.29 17.80 7.99
CA LYS A 631 33.42 18.07 8.89
C LYS A 631 34.17 16.78 9.11
N THR A 632 35.42 16.72 8.66
CA THR A 632 36.29 15.55 8.84
C THR A 632 37.17 15.75 10.07
N GLU A 633 37.18 14.76 10.95
CA GLU A 633 38.00 14.66 12.17
C GLU A 633 38.94 13.46 12.05
N ASP A 634 39.88 13.28 12.98
CA ASP A 634 40.93 12.25 12.88
C ASP A 634 40.40 10.80 12.80
N THR A 635 39.17 10.55 13.28
CA THR A 635 38.59 9.20 13.41
C THR A 635 37.21 9.04 12.78
N TYR A 636 36.60 10.14 12.31
CA TYR A 636 35.27 10.13 11.71
C TYR A 636 35.05 11.37 10.83
N SER A 637 34.08 11.30 9.92
CA SER A 637 33.46 12.46 9.27
C SER A 637 32.03 12.64 9.75
N LEU A 638 31.69 13.88 10.08
CA LEU A 638 30.35 14.34 10.42
C LEU A 638 29.72 15.00 9.20
N THR A 639 28.63 14.46 8.71
CA THR A 639 27.86 15.03 7.60
C THR A 639 26.57 15.63 8.15
N GLU A 640 26.46 16.94 8.14
CA GLU A 640 25.23 17.67 8.50
C GLU A 640 24.43 17.99 7.24
N ILE A 641 23.18 17.55 7.19
CA ILE A 641 22.27 17.69 6.06
C ILE A 641 21.08 18.54 6.50
N LYS A 642 20.87 19.70 5.88
CA LYS A 642 19.63 20.48 6.09
C LYS A 642 18.47 19.84 5.35
N LEU A 643 17.33 19.69 6.00
CA LEU A 643 16.13 19.15 5.37
C LEU A 643 15.53 20.18 4.39
N THR A 644 15.18 19.70 3.20
CA THR A 644 14.29 20.39 2.25
C THR A 644 13.13 19.46 1.86
N LEU A 645 12.23 19.93 1.00
CA LEU A 645 11.13 19.14 0.46
C LEU A 645 11.22 19.05 -1.06
N GLY A 646 10.98 17.86 -1.60
CA GLY A 646 10.60 17.67 -2.99
C GLY A 646 9.15 18.09 -3.18
N VAL A 647 8.90 19.06 -4.05
CA VAL A 647 7.57 19.61 -4.33
C VAL A 647 7.23 19.44 -5.81
N PRO A 648 5.99 19.05 -6.15
CA PRO A 648 5.56 19.03 -7.55
C PRO A 648 5.58 20.45 -8.13
N ALA A 649 6.09 20.58 -9.36
CA ALA A 649 6.13 21.82 -10.12
C ALA A 649 5.92 21.53 -11.61
N VAL A 650 5.25 22.45 -12.32
CA VAL A 650 5.17 22.36 -13.78
C VAL A 650 6.49 22.82 -14.38
N LEU A 651 7.07 21.97 -15.21
CA LEU A 651 8.35 22.17 -15.88
C LEU A 651 8.16 22.18 -17.39
N GLU A 652 9.12 22.78 -18.09
CA GLU A 652 9.20 22.80 -19.54
C GLU A 652 10.42 21.99 -20.00
N ASP A 653 10.18 21.00 -20.85
CA ASP A 653 11.23 20.26 -21.53
C ASP A 653 11.86 21.15 -22.62
N VAL A 654 12.99 21.78 -22.30
CA VAL A 654 13.65 22.82 -23.12
C VAL A 654 13.78 22.48 -24.61
N PRO A 655 14.14 21.24 -25.02
CA PRO A 655 14.26 20.89 -26.43
C PRO A 655 12.93 20.82 -27.18
N SER A 656 11.83 20.43 -26.53
CA SER A 656 10.52 20.20 -27.16
C SER A 656 9.51 21.30 -26.88
N GLY A 657 9.70 22.10 -25.82
CA GLY A 657 8.72 23.03 -25.26
C GLY A 657 7.53 22.32 -24.60
N ALA A 658 7.59 21.00 -24.41
CA ALA A 658 6.51 20.25 -23.79
C ALA A 658 6.48 20.50 -22.27
N LEU A 659 5.28 20.71 -21.73
CA LEU A 659 5.08 20.83 -20.29
C LEU A 659 4.91 19.44 -19.66
N TYR A 660 5.48 19.26 -18.47
CA TYR A 660 5.27 18.09 -17.62
C TYR A 660 5.30 18.51 -16.14
N VAL A 661 5.03 17.58 -15.22
CA VAL A 661 5.17 17.83 -13.78
C VAL A 661 6.41 17.11 -13.26
N GLY A 662 7.35 17.84 -12.67
CA GLY A 662 8.51 17.27 -11.98
C GLY A 662 8.41 17.44 -10.47
N ILE A 663 9.25 16.73 -9.73
CA ILE A 663 9.48 17.00 -8.30
C ILE A 663 10.75 17.83 -8.17
N GLU A 664 10.60 19.12 -7.91
CA GLU A 664 11.68 20.09 -7.72
C GLU A 664 12.03 20.24 -6.24
N ASP A 665 13.25 20.68 -5.96
CA ASP A 665 13.62 21.04 -4.59
C ASP A 665 12.89 22.33 -4.18
N SER A 666 12.29 22.32 -3.00
CA SER A 666 11.85 23.54 -2.35
C SER A 666 13.08 24.44 -2.18
N PRO A 667 13.01 25.72 -2.62
CA PRO A 667 14.16 26.62 -2.60
C PRO A 667 14.59 27.05 -1.19
N VAL A 668 13.84 26.65 -0.15
CA VAL A 668 14.09 27.04 1.24
C VAL A 668 14.19 25.79 2.11
N SER A 669 15.24 25.72 2.92
CA SER A 669 15.36 24.71 3.99
C SER A 669 14.18 24.82 4.95
N ILE A 670 13.74 23.69 5.49
CA ILE A 670 12.63 23.69 6.44
C ILE A 670 13.12 24.22 7.79
N VAL A 671 12.47 25.28 8.29
CA VAL A 671 12.81 25.96 9.55
C VAL A 671 11.68 25.75 10.56
N HIS A 672 12.00 25.13 11.69
CA HIS A 672 11.09 24.92 12.82
C HIS A 672 11.62 25.66 14.05
N ASN A 673 10.76 26.45 14.72
CA ASN A 673 11.14 27.28 15.87
C ASN A 673 12.38 28.19 15.63
N GLY A 674 12.56 28.67 14.40
CA GLY A 674 13.67 29.54 14.02
C GLY A 674 14.98 28.82 13.65
N ASN A 675 15.03 27.50 13.75
CA ASN A 675 16.19 26.69 13.40
C ASN A 675 15.88 25.78 12.19
N PRO A 676 16.83 25.59 11.25
CA PRO A 676 16.68 24.57 10.23
C PRO A 676 16.53 23.19 10.87
N ILE A 677 15.64 22.35 10.34
CA ILE A 677 15.64 20.92 10.66
C ILE A 677 16.87 20.32 9.96
N LYS A 678 17.71 19.61 10.71
CA LYS A 678 18.95 19.02 10.20
C LYS A 678 19.07 17.56 10.61
N PHE A 679 19.72 16.78 9.75
CA PHE A 679 20.16 15.43 10.04
C PHE A 679 21.67 15.39 10.14
N THR A 680 22.16 14.48 10.96
CA THR A 680 23.58 14.29 11.18
C THR A 680 23.92 12.83 10.93
N ALA A 681 24.75 12.56 9.92
CA ALA A 681 25.35 11.27 9.66
C ALA A 681 26.80 11.27 10.15
N ILE A 682 27.27 10.12 10.63
CA ILE A 682 28.64 9.92 11.09
C ILE A 682 29.21 8.71 10.36
N ASP A 683 30.30 8.92 9.64
CA ASP A 683 31.07 7.86 8.99
C ASP A 683 32.42 7.73 9.72
N PHE A 684 32.78 6.55 10.20
CA PHE A 684 34.08 6.31 10.82
C PHE A 684 35.15 6.09 9.74
N LEU A 685 36.34 6.66 9.93
CA LEU A 685 37.45 6.64 8.96
C LEU A 685 38.38 5.43 9.08
#